data_AF-A0A3E1HC89-F1
#
_entry.id   AF-A0A3E1HC89-F1
#
_cell.length_a   1.000
_cell.length_b   1.000
_cell.length_c   1.000
_cell.angle_alpha   90.00
_cell.angle_beta   90.00
_cell.angle_gamma   90.00
#
_symmetry.space_group_name_H-M   'P 1'
#
loop_
_entity.id
_entity.type
_entity.pdbx_description
1 polymer ?
#
loop_
_entity_poly.entity_id
_entity_poly.type
_entity_poly.pdbx_seq_one_letter_code
_entity_poly.pdbx_strand_id
1 'polypeptide(L)'
;MDAHSPTYTHLFKEDWHLLCSASSMAAIDSPVAYLKALYLFAQALEKSGRGKQPKVTLDQRRPELKTLPLDERSLSTVIPQLSMINETLSSLIDAHLKETRHEDRGRSLDEVLGKQRFPFVLPFERAHRQCWLGLSGGKPQLGELSYRISLKLPTSQRAQNTYGVVRHEAYEAQRLLSGLSPAQQMLLTEPFVQRPESLQAKDFFTRHYGTQEPLLEELSHWSQMTGLTSDQTEALLACGKYVPALSNNVLPSALPTTPTKLSLHNGAAYVNGPVTTATETQTPLSIAPKDKRGAHLQNTSWDRYQRLHRMIRLQRWTQLPFDELDTLLMAVMRREPDGDPAQPANDNTLRALGVYRYLERRRGLSLQAFAAMLNEIPVWAPGIRLSLYDELFNPGPLPGQALTLDTLTLVLNEEIPATLRHQLCAGLHLSDTPDSLHWLIKQARLHLPPSCPTLTFYSALYRQARIAQLFGLSVLDSYHVAALLGDKVYTAQLVNPSLRRSGANAPADLLDVLMQMDWLVTWLNDTGQTVDQLRRQLLLDAQSPPPQVQTHITQLNDVIELTRHGLLVQEDLADLSLPQPEPDTKVAPVAWHALLVQGLLRSNPQLKPAPPKELPNGLVQLIEAQTLSLDPDRNAVLHNDAKQAVAKKLGAFYQQMRPLKEKIDTLLGVPSHLAGDPATHLQWRKLMVRQIARTATAESTTELLKNVLLSLPGAEVSLGLAVSREALQAFVLHPHWLSPDHAAASLLKLTLNTLYLLQRFAHCLNTYGLAQDSVLAYLQCANSSSDEGSTVTDDGACTAQLAALLQWDADEIGLLVEYLPAKQVKTLADLDWLLRCHEAVRLTGLSARALLKATDLHATLMNEDWQHVGSALFAAAP
;
A
#
# COMPACT_ATOMS: atom_id res chain seq x y z
N MET A 1 -22.53 37.74 90.84
CA MET A 1 -22.00 37.14 89.60
C MET A 1 -23.08 37.28 88.56
N ASP A 2 -22.93 38.24 87.65
CA ASP A 2 -23.94 38.55 86.65
C ASP A 2 -24.03 37.44 85.62
N ALA A 3 -25.20 36.83 85.51
CA ALA A 3 -25.55 35.76 84.57
C ALA A 3 -25.50 36.19 83.08
N HIS A 4 -25.03 37.40 82.79
CA HIS A 4 -24.93 38.00 81.45
C HIS A 4 -23.48 38.38 81.09
N SER A 5 -22.50 37.95 81.89
CA SER A 5 -21.09 38.09 81.52
C SER A 5 -20.84 37.26 80.25
N PRO A 6 -20.23 37.81 79.18
CA PRO A 6 -19.97 37.08 77.94
C PRO A 6 -18.95 35.97 78.19
N THR A 7 -19.45 34.81 78.66
CA THR A 7 -18.68 33.59 78.85
C THR A 7 -18.60 32.85 77.53
N TYR A 8 -17.51 32.12 77.30
CA TYR A 8 -17.26 31.41 76.05
C TYR A 8 -18.44 30.52 75.65
N THR A 9 -19.01 29.78 76.60
CA THR A 9 -20.17 28.90 76.44
C THR A 9 -21.48 29.64 76.10
N HIS A 10 -21.60 30.91 76.46
CA HIS A 10 -22.75 31.75 76.12
C HIS A 10 -22.61 32.38 74.72
N LEU A 11 -21.37 32.69 74.29
CA LEU A 11 -21.07 33.24 72.97
C LEU A 11 -21.00 32.15 71.88
N PHE A 12 -20.45 30.99 72.23
CA PHE A 12 -20.30 29.82 71.40
C PHE A 12 -21.07 28.70 72.08
N LYS A 13 -22.24 28.36 71.52
CA LYS A 13 -23.07 27.24 72.00
C LYS A 13 -22.33 25.93 71.75
N GLU A 14 -21.46 25.53 72.67
CA GLU A 14 -20.70 24.29 72.59
C GLU A 14 -21.64 23.09 72.63
N ASP A 15 -21.70 22.36 71.52
CA ASP A 15 -22.36 21.07 71.47
C ASP A 15 -21.29 19.98 71.65
N TRP A 16 -21.27 19.39 72.84
CA TRP A 16 -20.32 18.34 73.21
C TRP A 16 -20.45 17.08 72.35
N HIS A 17 -21.57 16.90 71.64
CA HIS A 17 -21.74 15.83 70.65
C HIS A 17 -21.00 16.11 69.33
N LEU A 18 -20.48 17.32 69.12
CA LEU A 18 -19.68 17.71 67.95
C LEU A 18 -18.16 17.57 68.17
N LEU A 19 -17.73 16.98 69.29
CA LEU A 19 -16.33 16.62 69.50
C LEU A 19 -15.90 15.59 68.45
N CYS A 20 -14.84 15.90 67.71
CA CYS A 20 -14.32 15.07 66.64
C CYS A 20 -13.06 14.29 67.08
N SER A 21 -12.79 13.15 66.44
CA SER A 21 -11.54 12.41 66.68
C SER A 21 -10.32 13.19 66.19
N ALA A 22 -9.13 12.90 66.72
CA ALA A 22 -7.88 13.51 66.24
C ALA A 22 -7.60 13.21 64.74
N SER A 23 -8.13 12.09 64.22
CA SER A 23 -8.07 11.73 62.81
C SER A 23 -9.16 12.40 61.95
N SER A 24 -10.07 13.14 62.57
CA SER A 24 -11.19 13.76 61.85
C SER A 24 -10.73 14.96 61.03
N MET A 25 -11.37 15.16 59.88
CA MET A 25 -11.21 16.36 59.08
C MET A 25 -11.58 17.65 59.85
N ALA A 26 -12.49 17.55 60.82
CA ALA A 26 -12.92 18.67 61.66
C ALA A 26 -11.92 19.02 62.78
N ALA A 27 -10.87 18.21 62.97
CA ALA A 27 -9.84 18.49 63.97
C ALA A 27 -9.10 19.80 63.66
N ILE A 28 -8.72 20.54 64.69
CA ILE A 28 -8.11 21.87 64.56
C ILE A 28 -6.70 21.81 63.94
N ASP A 29 -6.06 20.65 64.01
CA ASP A 29 -4.74 20.31 63.47
C ASP A 29 -4.84 19.42 62.21
N SER A 30 -6.04 19.27 61.64
CA SER A 30 -6.23 18.49 60.42
C SER A 30 -5.57 19.17 59.21
N PRO A 31 -5.28 18.41 58.13
CA PRO A 31 -4.81 18.99 56.88
C PRO A 31 -5.77 20.05 56.31
N VAL A 32 -7.08 19.94 56.59
CA VAL A 32 -8.09 20.91 56.17
C VAL A 32 -7.99 22.20 56.97
N ALA A 33 -7.76 22.12 58.28
CA ALA A 33 -7.50 23.30 59.09
C ALA A 33 -6.21 24.01 58.64
N TYR A 34 -5.17 23.26 58.30
CA TYR A 34 -3.94 23.79 57.72
C TYR A 34 -4.17 24.46 56.36
N LEU A 35 -4.88 23.80 55.43
CA LEU A 35 -5.23 24.36 54.12
C LEU A 35 -6.02 25.67 54.26
N LYS A 36 -6.99 25.72 55.17
CA LYS A 36 -7.77 26.93 55.47
C LYS A 36 -6.85 28.06 55.97
N ALA A 37 -5.95 27.76 56.89
CA ALA A 37 -4.98 28.73 57.40
C ALA A 37 -4.08 29.27 56.28
N LEU A 38 -3.58 28.41 55.39
CA LEU A 38 -2.79 28.79 54.22
C LEU A 38 -3.58 29.67 53.25
N TYR A 39 -4.84 29.33 52.95
CA TYR A 39 -5.68 30.12 52.05
C TYR A 39 -5.94 31.53 52.60
N LEU A 40 -6.28 31.65 53.89
CA LEU A 40 -6.45 32.94 54.56
C LEU A 40 -5.15 33.75 54.60
N PHE A 41 -4.02 33.07 54.86
CA PHE A 41 -2.71 33.71 54.85
C PHE A 41 -2.33 34.23 53.45
N ALA A 42 -2.57 33.44 52.39
CA ALA A 42 -2.34 33.87 51.02
C ALA A 42 -3.20 35.09 50.65
N GLN A 43 -4.47 35.11 51.04
CA GLN A 43 -5.34 36.29 50.84
C GLN A 43 -4.86 37.53 51.59
N ALA A 44 -4.33 37.37 52.81
CA ALA A 44 -3.73 38.47 53.57
C ALA A 44 -2.46 39.01 52.90
N LEU A 45 -1.62 38.11 52.37
CA LEU A 45 -0.39 38.45 51.64
C LEU A 45 -0.69 39.24 50.35
N GLU A 46 -1.72 38.85 49.62
CA GLU A 46 -2.16 39.57 48.41
C GLU A 46 -2.59 41.01 48.72
N LYS A 47 -3.18 41.24 49.90
CA LYS A 47 -3.55 42.59 50.36
C LYS A 47 -2.35 43.43 50.83
N SER A 48 -1.24 42.81 51.27
CA SER A 48 -0.12 43.52 51.90
C SER A 48 0.98 44.00 50.93
N GLY A 49 1.07 43.45 49.71
CA GLY A 49 2.13 43.82 48.76
C GLY A 49 2.10 45.29 48.29
N ARG A 50 3.26 45.95 48.26
CA ARG A 50 3.44 47.34 47.77
C ARG A 50 4.01 47.34 46.34
N GLY A 51 3.17 47.55 45.34
CA GLY A 51 3.58 47.61 43.92
C GLY A 51 2.54 48.34 43.07
N LYS A 52 2.97 48.90 41.93
CA LYS A 52 2.10 49.68 41.01
C LYS A 52 1.44 48.83 39.91
N GLN A 53 1.89 47.58 39.73
CA GLN A 53 1.33 46.66 38.73
C GLN A 53 0.10 45.94 39.31
N PRO A 54 -0.90 45.61 38.47
CA PRO A 54 -2.03 44.78 38.90
C PRO A 54 -1.52 43.43 39.41
N LYS A 55 -2.00 43.02 40.59
CA LYS A 55 -1.62 41.74 41.20
C LYS A 55 -2.45 40.62 40.56
N VAL A 56 -1.78 39.55 40.13
CA VAL A 56 -2.45 38.31 39.72
C VAL A 56 -2.80 37.52 40.98
N THR A 57 -4.05 37.56 41.40
CA THR A 57 -4.50 36.96 42.67
C THR A 57 -4.61 35.44 42.57
N LEU A 58 -4.70 34.76 43.71
CA LEU A 58 -4.93 33.32 43.79
C LEU A 58 -6.28 32.96 43.15
N ASP A 59 -7.32 33.75 43.44
CA ASP A 59 -8.65 33.60 42.85
C ASP A 59 -8.64 33.78 41.31
N GLN A 60 -7.72 34.58 40.75
CA GLN A 60 -7.56 34.70 39.28
C GLN A 60 -6.80 33.51 38.68
N ARG A 61 -5.80 32.97 39.40
CA ARG A 61 -4.97 31.85 38.90
C ARG A 61 -5.68 30.51 39.01
N ARG A 62 -6.41 30.31 40.10
CA ARG A 62 -7.03 29.05 40.53
C ARG A 62 -8.42 29.33 41.13
N PRO A 63 -9.39 29.80 40.33
CA PRO A 63 -10.71 30.20 40.82
C PRO A 63 -11.46 29.06 41.52
N GLU A 64 -11.18 27.81 41.15
CA GLU A 64 -11.83 26.62 41.68
C GLU A 64 -11.45 26.31 43.13
N LEU A 65 -10.28 26.78 43.62
CA LEU A 65 -9.88 26.58 45.03
C LEU A 65 -10.84 27.24 46.01
N LYS A 66 -11.48 28.33 45.60
CA LYS A 66 -12.46 29.06 46.42
C LYS A 66 -13.77 28.28 46.62
N THR A 67 -14.13 27.47 45.62
CA THR A 67 -15.39 26.72 45.58
C THR A 67 -15.21 25.23 45.87
N LEU A 68 -13.98 24.78 46.08
CA LEU A 68 -13.66 23.38 46.36
C LEU A 68 -14.34 22.92 47.67
N PRO A 69 -15.24 21.92 47.64
CA PRO A 69 -15.83 21.38 48.85
C PRO A 69 -14.78 20.66 49.69
N LEU A 70 -14.71 21.01 50.97
CA LEU A 70 -13.85 20.36 51.94
C LEU A 70 -14.61 19.20 52.57
N ASP A 71 -14.55 18.05 51.90
CA ASP A 71 -15.15 16.78 52.33
C ASP A 71 -14.11 15.64 52.38
N GLU A 72 -14.52 14.48 52.88
CA GLU A 72 -13.64 13.31 52.99
C GLU A 72 -13.08 12.89 51.63
N ARG A 73 -13.86 13.04 50.55
CA ARG A 73 -13.45 12.68 49.19
C ARG A 73 -12.33 13.61 48.71
N SER A 74 -12.48 14.92 48.84
CA SER A 74 -11.44 15.90 48.47
C SER A 74 -10.15 15.74 49.27
N LEU A 75 -10.24 15.25 50.52
CA LEU A 75 -9.08 15.03 51.37
C LEU A 75 -8.34 13.73 51.07
N SER A 76 -9.05 12.64 50.79
CA SER A 76 -8.47 11.30 50.72
C SER A 76 -8.31 10.73 49.29
N THR A 77 -9.00 11.31 48.29
CA THR A 77 -8.91 10.81 46.90
C THR A 77 -7.54 11.10 46.30
N VAL A 78 -6.86 10.05 45.84
CA VAL A 78 -5.59 10.15 45.09
C VAL A 78 -5.89 10.46 43.63
N ILE A 79 -5.39 11.59 43.12
CA ILE A 79 -5.59 12.04 41.73
C ILE A 79 -4.22 12.22 41.06
N PRO A 80 -4.02 11.76 39.80
CA PRO A 80 -2.79 12.04 39.08
C PRO A 80 -2.55 13.54 38.91
N GLN A 81 -1.35 14.01 39.28
CA GLN A 81 -0.99 15.43 39.22
C GLN A 81 -1.18 16.02 37.80
N LEU A 82 -0.88 15.26 36.75
CA LEU A 82 -1.04 15.69 35.37
C LEU A 82 -2.51 15.93 34.99
N SER A 83 -3.45 15.15 35.52
CA SER A 83 -4.89 15.36 35.29
C SER A 83 -5.33 16.69 35.86
N MET A 84 -4.93 17.00 37.10
CA MET A 84 -5.24 18.30 37.72
C MET A 84 -4.66 19.47 36.91
N ILE A 85 -3.44 19.34 36.38
CA ILE A 85 -2.83 20.36 35.52
C ILE A 85 -3.65 20.56 34.24
N ASN A 86 -3.98 19.47 33.55
CA ASN A 86 -4.76 19.52 32.30
C ASN A 86 -6.15 20.10 32.53
N GLU A 87 -6.87 19.66 33.56
CA GLU A 87 -8.20 20.19 33.92
C GLU A 87 -8.14 21.70 34.21
N THR A 88 -7.15 22.14 34.98
CA THR A 88 -6.96 23.57 35.29
C THR A 88 -6.70 24.37 34.01
N LEU A 89 -5.77 23.91 33.17
CA LEU A 89 -5.43 24.60 31.93
C LEU A 89 -6.61 24.64 30.96
N SER A 90 -7.29 23.51 30.76
CA SER A 90 -8.48 23.43 29.91
C SER A 90 -9.59 24.36 30.38
N SER A 91 -9.88 24.38 31.68
CA SER A 91 -10.91 25.26 32.24
C SER A 91 -10.60 26.74 32.02
N LEU A 92 -9.34 27.15 32.22
CA LEU A 92 -8.91 28.54 32.00
C LEU A 92 -8.97 28.93 30.51
N ILE A 93 -8.57 28.02 29.62
CA ILE A 93 -8.65 28.27 28.17
C ILE A 93 -10.10 28.33 27.71
N ASP A 94 -10.96 27.43 28.18
CA ASP A 94 -12.40 27.45 27.85
C ASP A 94 -13.10 28.72 28.34
N ALA A 95 -12.75 29.19 29.54
CA ALA A 95 -13.24 30.47 30.06
C ALA A 95 -12.78 31.62 29.15
N HIS A 96 -11.51 31.63 28.75
CA HIS A 96 -10.99 32.61 27.81
C HIS A 96 -11.75 32.57 26.48
N LEU A 97 -11.90 31.40 25.85
CA LEU A 97 -12.59 31.22 24.57
C LEU A 97 -14.07 31.67 24.58
N LYS A 98 -14.73 31.65 25.74
CA LYS A 98 -16.10 32.19 25.88
C LYS A 98 -16.15 33.72 25.84
N GLU A 99 -15.13 34.37 26.38
CA GLU A 99 -15.04 35.82 26.55
C GLU A 99 -14.35 36.54 25.38
N THR A 100 -13.50 35.83 24.63
CA THR A 100 -12.71 36.39 23.53
C THR A 100 -13.59 36.96 22.41
N ARG A 101 -13.15 38.06 21.78
CA ARG A 101 -13.84 38.72 20.64
C ARG A 101 -13.35 38.26 19.25
N HIS A 102 -12.55 37.19 19.19
CA HIS A 102 -11.94 36.66 17.97
C HIS A 102 -12.79 35.56 17.33
N GLU A 103 -12.36 35.06 16.16
CA GLU A 103 -13.03 34.02 15.38
C GLU A 103 -13.25 32.69 16.12
N ASP A 104 -12.50 32.47 17.21
CA ASP A 104 -12.57 31.26 18.03
C ASP A 104 -13.57 31.33 19.18
N ARG A 105 -14.36 32.41 19.27
CA ARG A 105 -15.35 32.60 20.33
C ARG A 105 -16.36 31.46 20.36
N GLY A 106 -16.48 30.80 21.51
CA GLY A 106 -17.44 29.71 21.74
C GLY A 106 -17.12 28.39 21.04
N ARG A 107 -15.94 28.28 20.39
CA ARG A 107 -15.46 27.00 19.85
C ARG A 107 -14.90 26.11 20.95
N SER A 108 -14.89 24.79 20.71
CA SER A 108 -14.28 23.84 21.64
C SER A 108 -12.75 23.94 21.65
N LEU A 109 -12.12 23.64 22.80
CA LEU A 109 -10.66 23.61 22.92
C LEU A 109 -9.99 22.74 21.85
N ASP A 110 -10.54 21.54 21.61
CA ASP A 110 -9.99 20.59 20.64
C ASP A 110 -10.05 21.13 19.20
N GLU A 111 -11.13 21.84 18.82
CA GLU A 111 -11.21 22.51 17.51
C GLU A 111 -10.17 23.63 17.36
N VAL A 112 -9.95 24.41 18.42
CA VAL A 112 -8.99 25.51 18.39
C VAL A 112 -7.57 24.95 18.26
N LEU A 113 -7.21 23.93 19.04
CA LEU A 113 -5.89 23.29 18.96
C LEU A 113 -5.62 22.64 17.60
N GLY A 114 -6.65 22.14 16.91
CA GLY A 114 -6.53 21.61 15.55
C GLY A 114 -6.33 22.70 14.48
N LYS A 115 -6.78 23.94 14.72
CA LYS A 115 -6.67 25.06 13.76
C LYS A 115 -5.45 25.95 13.98
N GLN A 116 -4.99 26.06 15.23
CA GLN A 116 -3.85 26.88 15.60
C GLN A 116 -2.55 26.34 15.00
N ARG A 117 -1.64 27.25 14.63
CA ARG A 117 -0.35 26.92 13.99
C ARG A 117 0.84 27.27 14.87
N PHE A 118 0.72 28.26 15.74
CA PHE A 118 1.72 28.62 16.74
C PHE A 118 1.21 28.28 18.14
N PRO A 119 2.04 27.70 19.04
CA PRO A 119 3.45 27.34 18.86
C PRO A 119 3.66 26.17 17.89
N PHE A 120 4.90 25.94 17.45
CA PHE A 120 5.30 24.90 16.46
C PHE A 120 4.98 23.44 16.84
N VAL A 121 4.40 23.20 18.02
CA VAL A 121 3.86 21.89 18.43
C VAL A 121 2.48 21.65 17.79
N LEU A 122 1.78 22.72 17.41
CA LEU A 122 0.46 22.71 16.79
C LEU A 122 0.54 22.64 15.25
N PRO A 123 -0.51 22.11 14.57
CA PRO A 123 -1.81 21.71 15.10
C PRO A 123 -1.79 20.40 15.91
N PHE A 124 -2.73 20.28 16.85
CA PHE A 124 -2.97 19.08 17.64
C PHE A 124 -4.43 18.65 17.55
N GLU A 125 -4.66 17.45 17.01
CA GLU A 125 -5.99 16.84 16.90
C GLU A 125 -6.12 15.65 17.85
N ARG A 126 -6.89 15.82 18.92
CA ARG A 126 -7.09 14.80 19.95
C ARG A 126 -7.65 13.50 19.39
N ALA A 127 -8.64 13.59 18.51
CA ALA A 127 -9.30 12.43 17.90
C ALA A 127 -8.34 11.57 17.08
N HIS A 128 -7.54 12.19 16.21
CA HIS A 128 -6.46 11.51 15.50
C HIS A 128 -5.46 10.85 16.46
N ARG A 129 -5.06 11.57 17.53
CA ARG A 129 -4.12 11.01 18.51
C ARG A 129 -4.69 9.80 19.23
N GLN A 130 -6.00 9.79 19.51
CA GLN A 130 -6.69 8.62 20.06
C GLN A 130 -6.66 7.45 19.06
N CYS A 131 -6.96 7.68 17.79
CA CYS A 131 -6.85 6.62 16.79
C CYS A 131 -5.44 6.01 16.74
N TRP A 132 -4.41 6.88 16.70
CA TRP A 132 -3.02 6.44 16.64
C TRP A 132 -2.59 5.66 17.89
N LEU A 133 -2.95 6.13 19.09
CA LEU A 133 -2.64 5.44 20.35
C LEU A 133 -3.42 4.14 20.52
N GLY A 134 -4.70 4.10 20.13
CA GLY A 134 -5.53 2.90 20.22
C GLY A 134 -5.07 1.76 19.29
N LEU A 135 -4.37 2.11 18.21
CA LEU A 135 -3.70 1.18 17.30
C LEU A 135 -2.20 1.01 17.57
N SER A 136 -1.72 1.43 18.75
CA SER A 136 -0.35 1.13 19.19
C SER A 136 -0.21 -0.32 19.69
N GLY A 137 1.00 -0.75 20.05
CA GLY A 137 1.23 -2.08 20.63
C GLY A 137 1.22 -3.24 19.64
N GLY A 138 1.69 -3.03 18.41
CA GLY A 138 1.78 -4.07 17.37
C GLY A 138 0.50 -4.28 16.54
N LYS A 139 -0.55 -3.50 16.81
CA LYS A 139 -1.76 -3.45 15.98
C LYS A 139 -1.50 -2.77 14.63
N PRO A 140 -2.27 -3.12 13.58
CA PRO A 140 -2.20 -2.45 12.30
C PRO A 140 -2.60 -0.98 12.41
N GLN A 141 -1.88 -0.11 11.72
CA GLN A 141 -2.12 1.33 11.75
C GLN A 141 -3.21 1.72 10.74
N LEU A 142 -3.77 2.94 10.83
CA LEU A 142 -4.96 3.33 10.04
C LEU A 142 -4.86 3.02 8.54
N GLY A 143 -3.79 3.45 7.87
CA GLY A 143 -3.60 3.15 6.44
C GLY A 143 -3.37 1.67 6.13
N GLU A 144 -2.84 0.89 7.08
CA GLU A 144 -2.63 -0.54 6.94
C GLU A 144 -3.97 -1.32 6.96
N LEU A 145 -4.98 -0.80 7.68
CA LEU A 145 -6.32 -1.41 7.70
C LEU A 145 -6.88 -1.53 6.28
N SER A 146 -6.77 -0.48 5.46
CA SER A 146 -7.23 -0.50 4.06
C SER A 146 -6.52 -1.56 3.21
N TYR A 147 -5.23 -1.81 3.46
CA TYR A 147 -4.48 -2.88 2.79
C TYR A 147 -4.90 -4.27 3.26
N ARG A 148 -5.17 -4.45 4.55
CA ARG A 148 -5.63 -5.73 5.11
C ARG A 148 -7.01 -6.13 4.61
N ILE A 149 -7.94 -5.17 4.57
CA ILE A 149 -9.32 -5.41 4.10
C ILE A 149 -9.56 -4.95 2.67
N SER A 150 -8.50 -4.86 1.86
CA SER A 150 -8.59 -4.49 0.44
C SER A 150 -9.58 -5.41 -0.30
N LEU A 151 -10.48 -4.83 -1.09
CA LEU A 151 -11.47 -5.60 -1.85
C LEU A 151 -10.82 -6.45 -2.94
N LYS A 152 -9.72 -5.94 -3.52
CA LYS A 152 -8.91 -6.67 -4.51
C LYS A 152 -7.49 -6.82 -4.01
N LEU A 153 -6.93 -8.01 -4.22
CA LEU A 153 -5.53 -8.33 -3.94
C LEU A 153 -4.73 -8.31 -5.25
N PRO A 154 -3.40 -8.12 -5.21
CA PRO A 154 -2.58 -8.00 -6.40
C PRO A 154 -2.24 -9.38 -7.00
N THR A 155 -3.26 -10.18 -7.29
CA THR A 155 -3.14 -11.54 -7.85
C THR A 155 -3.37 -11.61 -9.35
N SER A 156 -3.80 -10.51 -9.97
CA SER A 156 -4.23 -10.46 -11.38
C SER A 156 -3.09 -10.40 -12.40
N GLN A 157 -1.83 -10.29 -11.95
CA GLN A 157 -0.63 -10.10 -12.78
C GLN A 157 -0.72 -8.86 -13.69
N ARG A 158 -1.44 -7.83 -13.24
CA ARG A 158 -1.61 -6.57 -13.96
C ARG A 158 -1.12 -5.42 -13.10
N ALA A 159 -0.39 -4.50 -13.71
CA ALA A 159 0.07 -3.27 -13.07
C ALA A 159 -1.11 -2.32 -12.78
N GLN A 160 -1.83 -2.59 -11.70
CA GLN A 160 -3.03 -1.86 -11.27
C GLN A 160 -2.90 -1.43 -9.81
N ASN A 161 -3.61 -0.36 -9.43
CA ASN A 161 -3.61 0.20 -8.08
C ASN A 161 -4.93 -0.06 -7.37
N THR A 162 -5.30 -1.34 -7.35
CA THR A 162 -6.51 -1.83 -6.69
C THR A 162 -6.23 -2.39 -5.30
N TYR A 163 -4.96 -2.60 -4.94
CA TYR A 163 -4.56 -3.04 -3.60
C TYR A 163 -4.53 -1.86 -2.63
N GLY A 164 -5.28 -1.96 -1.53
CA GLY A 164 -5.53 -0.88 -0.57
C GLY A 164 -6.84 -0.12 -0.83
N VAL A 165 -7.63 -0.52 -1.84
CA VAL A 165 -8.92 0.09 -2.16
C VAL A 165 -10.03 -0.59 -1.38
N VAL A 166 -10.79 0.23 -0.63
CA VAL A 166 -11.98 -0.19 0.13
C VAL A 166 -13.14 0.76 -0.20
N ARG A 167 -13.07 1.98 0.33
CA ARG A 167 -13.95 3.11 -0.04
C ARG A 167 -13.23 4.15 -0.89
N HIS A 168 -11.99 4.45 -0.49
CA HIS A 168 -11.10 5.37 -1.19
C HIS A 168 -10.06 4.62 -2.01
N GLU A 169 -9.48 5.36 -2.96
CA GLU A 169 -8.37 4.90 -3.78
C GLU A 169 -7.11 4.62 -2.94
N ALA A 170 -6.24 3.73 -3.43
CA ALA A 170 -5.08 3.23 -2.69
C ALA A 170 -4.11 4.34 -2.23
N TYR A 171 -4.06 5.47 -2.94
CA TYR A 171 -3.20 6.58 -2.56
C TYR A 171 -3.60 7.23 -1.22
N GLU A 172 -4.89 7.23 -0.85
CA GLU A 172 -5.33 7.73 0.46
C GLU A 172 -4.85 6.84 1.60
N ALA A 173 -4.89 5.51 1.40
CA ALA A 173 -4.34 4.57 2.36
C ALA A 173 -2.84 4.84 2.61
N GLN A 174 -2.07 5.12 1.55
CA GLN A 174 -0.65 5.48 1.66
C GLN A 174 -0.44 6.80 2.41
N ARG A 175 -1.33 7.80 2.24
CA ARG A 175 -1.26 9.04 3.03
C ARG A 175 -1.52 8.80 4.51
N LEU A 176 -2.52 7.97 4.84
CA LEU A 176 -2.81 7.58 6.23
C LEU A 176 -1.66 6.81 6.90
N LEU A 177 -0.85 6.08 6.13
CA LEU A 177 0.33 5.39 6.68
C LEU A 177 1.36 6.36 7.27
N SER A 178 1.35 7.64 6.89
CA SER A 178 2.28 8.67 7.41
C SER A 178 2.13 8.89 8.91
N GLY A 179 0.95 8.60 9.48
CA GLY A 179 0.63 8.87 10.88
C GLY A 179 0.48 10.35 11.22
N LEU A 180 0.38 11.22 10.20
CA LEU A 180 0.10 12.63 10.36
C LEU A 180 -1.40 12.88 10.41
N SER A 181 -1.83 13.75 11.31
CA SER A 181 -3.25 14.14 11.46
C SER A 181 -3.75 14.92 10.24
N PRO A 182 -5.06 14.93 9.96
CA PRO A 182 -5.66 15.77 8.91
C PRO A 182 -5.10 17.19 8.82
N ALA A 183 -5.06 17.92 9.93
CA ALA A 183 -4.57 19.30 9.97
C ALA A 183 -3.06 19.40 9.65
N GLN A 184 -2.27 18.41 10.06
CA GLN A 184 -0.84 18.32 9.74
C GLN A 184 -0.61 18.04 8.26
N GLN A 185 -1.38 17.10 7.67
CA GLN A 185 -1.32 16.81 6.24
C GLN A 185 -1.69 18.05 5.42
N MET A 186 -2.79 18.72 5.76
CA MET A 186 -3.21 19.96 5.11
C MET A 186 -2.17 21.08 5.23
N LEU A 187 -1.54 21.25 6.40
CA LEU A 187 -0.49 22.27 6.59
C LEU A 187 0.73 22.01 5.70
N LEU A 188 1.11 20.75 5.50
CA LEU A 188 2.25 20.40 4.65
C LEU A 188 1.96 20.62 3.17
N THR A 189 0.76 20.29 2.70
CA THR A 189 0.38 20.34 1.28
C THR A 189 -0.30 21.64 0.88
N GLU A 190 -0.53 22.57 1.81
CA GLU A 190 -1.15 23.86 1.48
C GLU A 190 -0.30 24.63 0.45
N PRO A 191 -0.94 25.25 -0.56
CA PRO A 191 -0.23 26.00 -1.57
C PRO A 191 0.50 27.19 -0.95
N PHE A 192 1.62 27.58 -1.56
CA PHE A 192 2.39 28.71 -1.08
C PHE A 192 1.62 30.01 -1.33
N VAL A 193 1.59 30.87 -0.32
CA VAL A 193 0.96 32.17 -0.41
C VAL A 193 1.92 33.10 -1.15
N GLN A 194 1.46 33.76 -2.22
CA GLN A 194 2.24 34.83 -2.86
C GLN A 194 2.46 35.95 -1.87
N ARG A 195 3.63 36.60 -1.85
CA ARG A 195 3.93 37.66 -0.89
C ARG A 195 2.83 38.74 -0.94
N PRO A 196 1.99 38.83 0.09
CA PRO A 196 0.82 39.68 0.02
C PRO A 196 1.16 41.09 0.53
N GLU A 197 0.19 42.01 0.50
CA GLU A 197 0.34 43.33 1.12
C GLU A 197 0.77 43.23 2.59
N SER A 198 1.40 44.29 3.13
CA SER A 198 2.05 44.25 4.45
C SER A 198 1.16 43.76 5.61
N LEU A 199 -0.16 43.96 5.55
CA LEU A 199 -1.12 43.48 6.56
C LEU A 199 -1.26 41.95 6.55
N GLN A 200 -1.51 41.36 5.38
CA GLN A 200 -1.64 39.90 5.23
C GLN A 200 -0.31 39.18 5.52
N ALA A 201 0.83 39.83 5.22
CA ALA A 201 2.15 39.31 5.58
C ALA A 201 2.34 39.28 7.10
N LYS A 202 1.91 40.33 7.82
CA LYS A 202 1.91 40.35 9.29
C LYS A 202 1.03 39.25 9.88
N ASP A 203 -0.13 38.99 9.28
CA ASP A 203 -1.02 37.91 9.71
C ASP A 203 -0.37 36.54 9.55
N PHE A 204 0.36 36.30 8.46
CA PHE A 204 1.11 35.05 8.25
C PHE A 204 2.16 34.81 9.35
N PHE A 205 3.04 35.79 9.60
CA PHE A 205 4.10 35.62 10.61
C PHE A 205 3.53 35.49 12.02
N THR A 206 2.51 36.27 12.35
CA THR A 206 1.82 36.15 13.65
C THR A 206 1.19 34.77 13.80
N ARG A 207 0.54 34.24 12.75
CA ARG A 207 -0.11 32.93 12.76
C ARG A 207 0.86 31.76 12.84
N HIS A 208 1.96 31.81 12.09
CA HIS A 208 2.90 30.67 11.96
C HIS A 208 4.07 30.70 12.93
N TYR A 209 4.52 31.90 13.30
CA TYR A 209 5.70 32.14 14.12
C TYR A 209 5.40 32.88 15.42
N GLY A 210 4.19 33.41 15.63
CA GLY A 210 3.82 34.12 16.86
C GLY A 210 4.47 35.50 17.01
N THR A 211 5.09 36.04 15.97
CA THR A 211 5.85 37.30 16.00
C THR A 211 5.84 37.96 14.61
N GLN A 212 6.40 39.17 14.50
CA GLN A 212 6.62 39.84 13.21
C GLN A 212 7.96 39.44 12.56
N GLU A 213 8.02 39.54 11.23
CA GLU A 213 9.17 39.18 10.38
C GLU A 213 10.52 39.75 10.85
N PRO A 214 10.67 41.07 11.14
CA PRO A 214 12.00 41.64 11.40
C PRO A 214 12.67 41.08 12.65
N LEU A 215 11.88 40.59 13.62
CA LEU A 215 12.40 39.99 14.84
C LEU A 215 12.91 38.56 14.62
N LEU A 216 12.47 37.89 13.55
CA LEU A 216 12.89 36.53 13.21
C LEU A 216 14.32 36.46 12.67
N GLU A 217 14.89 37.58 12.24
CA GLU A 217 16.30 37.64 11.83
C GLU A 217 17.25 37.44 13.02
N GLU A 218 16.85 37.85 14.23
CA GLU A 218 17.67 37.65 15.43
C GLU A 218 17.66 36.17 15.85
N LEU A 219 18.83 35.53 15.89
CA LEU A 219 18.93 34.08 16.12
C LEU A 219 18.39 33.65 17.49
N SER A 220 18.59 34.47 18.53
CA SER A 220 18.04 34.23 19.87
C SER A 220 16.51 34.20 19.86
N HIS A 221 15.89 35.20 19.23
CA HIS A 221 14.44 35.30 19.12
C HIS A 221 13.88 34.19 18.22
N TRP A 222 14.51 33.92 17.08
CA TRP A 222 14.19 32.79 16.21
C TRP A 222 14.17 31.46 16.97
N SER A 223 15.22 31.19 17.74
CA SER A 223 15.34 29.94 18.52
C SER A 223 14.25 29.85 19.58
N GLN A 224 13.90 30.97 20.23
CA GLN A 224 12.80 31.03 21.19
C GLN A 224 11.43 30.75 20.55
N MET A 225 11.15 31.35 19.39
CA MET A 225 9.84 31.21 18.72
C MET A 225 9.67 29.84 18.06
N THR A 226 10.74 29.27 17.50
CA THR A 226 10.70 27.94 16.87
C THR A 226 10.87 26.79 17.86
N GLY A 227 11.53 27.04 19.00
CA GLY A 227 11.91 26.03 19.97
C GLY A 227 13.03 25.11 19.49
N LEU A 228 13.83 25.54 18.51
CA LEU A 228 15.00 24.79 18.05
C LEU A 228 16.21 25.04 18.94
N THR A 229 17.02 24.01 19.12
CA THR A 229 18.37 24.16 19.71
C THR A 229 19.34 24.74 18.67
N SER A 230 20.51 25.22 19.13
CA SER A 230 21.58 25.69 18.22
C SER A 230 21.99 24.58 17.25
N ASP A 231 22.16 23.36 17.74
CA ASP A 231 22.55 22.21 16.93
C ASP A 231 21.51 21.85 15.85
N GLN A 232 20.23 21.83 16.23
CA GLN A 232 19.13 21.62 15.28
C GLN A 232 19.00 22.75 14.27
N THR A 233 19.35 23.98 14.65
CA THR A 233 19.35 25.12 13.73
C THR A 233 20.47 24.99 12.71
N GLU A 234 21.68 24.61 13.13
CA GLU A 234 22.78 24.30 12.21
C GLU A 234 22.43 23.14 11.27
N ALA A 235 21.78 22.09 11.79
CA ALA A 235 21.32 20.95 11.00
C ALA A 235 20.25 21.33 9.96
N LEU A 236 19.25 22.13 10.34
CA LEU A 236 18.18 22.60 9.46
C LEU A 236 18.72 23.44 8.30
N LEU A 237 19.72 24.28 8.58
CA LEU A 237 20.31 25.19 7.60
C LEU A 237 21.50 24.58 6.84
N ALA A 238 21.89 23.35 7.19
CA ALA A 238 23.08 22.68 6.67
C ALA A 238 24.36 23.55 6.78
N CYS A 239 24.60 24.11 7.97
CA CYS A 239 25.75 24.97 8.25
C CYS A 239 26.57 24.46 9.46
N GLY A 240 27.69 25.12 9.77
CA GLY A 240 28.60 24.67 10.83
C GLY A 240 29.17 23.28 10.54
N LYS A 241 28.97 22.33 11.46
CA LYS A 241 29.39 20.93 11.25
C LYS A 241 28.48 20.15 10.28
N TYR A 242 27.30 20.69 9.95
CA TYR A 242 26.35 20.09 9.02
C TYR A 242 26.50 20.58 7.58
N VAL A 243 27.54 21.37 7.28
CA VAL A 243 27.86 21.77 5.90
C VAL A 243 27.94 20.53 5.01
N PRO A 244 27.22 20.51 3.87
CA PRO A 244 27.21 19.36 2.98
C PRO A 244 28.60 19.19 2.36
N ALA A 245 29.21 18.04 2.59
CA ALA A 245 30.47 17.64 2.00
C ALA A 245 30.20 16.64 0.86
N LEU A 246 30.84 16.87 -0.28
CA LEU A 246 30.89 15.88 -1.35
C LEU A 246 31.82 14.75 -0.92
N SER A 247 31.44 13.51 -1.21
CA SER A 247 32.34 12.35 -1.10
C SER A 247 33.69 12.62 -1.75
N ASN A 248 34.79 12.29 -1.04
CA ASN A 248 36.14 12.37 -1.59
C ASN A 248 36.37 11.40 -2.77
N ASN A 249 35.50 10.41 -2.93
CA ASN A 249 35.56 9.44 -4.02
C ASN A 249 34.71 9.87 -5.23
N VAL A 250 34.17 11.09 -5.24
CA VAL A 250 33.35 11.60 -6.33
C VAL A 250 33.97 12.87 -6.92
N LEU A 251 34.30 12.83 -8.22
CA LEU A 251 34.73 14.03 -8.95
C LEU A 251 33.50 14.89 -9.28
N PRO A 252 33.51 16.21 -8.98
CA PRO A 252 32.40 17.09 -9.32
C PRO A 252 32.03 17.09 -10.82
N SER A 253 33.02 16.88 -11.70
CA SER A 253 32.82 16.77 -13.15
C SER A 253 32.10 15.50 -13.59
N ALA A 254 32.02 14.48 -12.72
CA ALA A 254 31.34 13.21 -12.97
C ALA A 254 29.84 13.24 -12.56
N LEU A 255 29.37 14.36 -11.98
CA LEU A 255 27.96 14.54 -11.64
C LEU A 255 27.20 15.19 -12.79
N PRO A 256 25.96 14.73 -13.08
CA PRO A 256 25.14 15.33 -14.11
C PRO A 256 24.79 16.79 -13.77
N THR A 257 24.87 17.65 -14.77
CA THR A 257 24.38 19.03 -14.65
C THR A 257 22.87 19.03 -14.57
N THR A 258 22.33 19.49 -13.44
CA THR A 258 20.88 19.63 -13.26
C THR A 258 20.32 20.69 -14.22
N PRO A 259 19.18 20.43 -14.89
CA PRO A 259 18.48 21.45 -15.66
C PRO A 259 18.21 22.68 -14.80
N THR A 260 18.24 23.89 -15.39
CA THR A 260 18.07 25.15 -14.63
C THR A 260 16.80 25.16 -13.78
N LYS A 261 15.71 24.55 -14.27
CA LYS A 261 14.43 24.44 -13.55
C LYS A 261 14.50 23.60 -12.26
N LEU A 262 15.48 22.71 -12.15
CA LEU A 262 15.69 21.79 -11.03
C LEU A 262 16.98 22.11 -10.25
N SER A 263 17.59 23.26 -10.51
CA SER A 263 18.82 23.68 -9.83
C SER A 263 18.54 23.92 -8.35
N LEU A 264 19.26 23.23 -7.48
CA LEU A 264 19.06 23.22 -6.03
C LEU A 264 20.41 23.34 -5.31
N HIS A 265 20.38 23.77 -4.05
CA HIS A 265 21.55 23.74 -3.17
C HIS A 265 21.89 22.30 -2.77
N ASN A 266 23.17 22.01 -2.49
CA ASN A 266 23.64 20.65 -2.15
C ASN A 266 23.30 20.20 -0.72
N GLY A 267 22.68 21.07 0.08
CA GLY A 267 22.15 20.76 1.41
C GLY A 267 21.04 21.75 1.75
N ALA A 268 20.12 21.32 2.61
CA ALA A 268 18.94 22.10 2.97
C ALA A 268 18.18 22.60 1.72
N ALA A 269 18.13 21.78 0.67
CA ALA A 269 17.58 22.12 -0.64
C ALA A 269 16.09 22.49 -0.56
N TYR A 270 15.33 21.76 0.28
CA TYR A 270 13.92 22.01 0.54
C TYR A 270 13.69 23.40 1.09
N VAL A 271 14.44 23.83 2.11
CA VAL A 271 14.23 25.14 2.74
C VAL A 271 14.76 26.29 1.92
N ASN A 272 15.87 26.09 1.19
CA ASN A 272 16.45 27.11 0.34
C ASN A 272 15.67 27.33 -0.96
N GLY A 273 14.97 26.31 -1.46
CA GLY A 273 14.22 26.36 -2.71
C GLY A 273 15.10 26.32 -3.96
N PRO A 274 14.51 26.49 -5.15
CA PRO A 274 15.25 26.46 -6.41
C PRO A 274 16.23 27.64 -6.50
N VAL A 275 17.42 27.37 -7.06
CA VAL A 275 18.41 28.41 -7.39
C VAL A 275 17.95 29.12 -8.67
N THR A 276 17.55 30.38 -8.54
CA THR A 276 17.11 31.22 -9.66
C THR A 276 18.10 32.35 -9.94
N THR A 277 17.80 33.17 -10.95
CA THR A 277 18.57 34.39 -11.22
C THR A 277 18.38 35.46 -10.15
N ALA A 278 17.36 35.35 -9.28
CA ALA A 278 17.14 36.27 -8.17
C ALA A 278 18.23 36.09 -7.10
N THR A 279 18.82 37.21 -6.67
CA THR A 279 19.92 37.27 -5.70
C THR A 279 19.59 36.56 -4.39
N GLU A 280 18.33 36.64 -3.92
CA GLU A 280 17.86 35.99 -2.69
C GLU A 280 18.00 34.47 -2.69
N THR A 281 18.01 33.83 -3.88
CA THR A 281 18.05 32.37 -4.02
C THR A 281 19.43 31.81 -4.35
N GLN A 282 20.38 32.67 -4.74
CA GLN A 282 21.74 32.27 -5.15
C GLN A 282 22.59 31.82 -3.96
N THR A 283 22.40 32.43 -2.79
CA THR A 283 23.08 32.06 -1.56
C THR A 283 22.13 31.29 -0.63
N PRO A 284 22.56 30.18 -0.03
CA PRO A 284 21.74 29.43 0.91
C PRO A 284 21.55 30.22 2.22
N LEU A 285 20.52 29.87 2.99
CA LEU A 285 20.34 30.33 4.36
C LEU A 285 21.59 30.00 5.18
N SER A 286 22.03 30.94 6.01
CA SER A 286 23.20 30.76 6.86
C SER A 286 23.04 31.54 8.17
N ILE A 287 23.97 31.30 9.09
CA ILE A 287 24.06 32.04 10.35
C ILE A 287 25.26 32.99 10.25
N ALA A 288 25.02 34.27 10.48
CA ALA A 288 26.10 35.24 10.60
C ALA A 288 26.82 35.11 11.95
N PRO A 289 28.15 35.30 12.00
CA PRO A 289 28.85 35.41 13.27
C PRO A 289 28.32 36.57 14.12
N LYS A 290 28.50 36.47 15.45
CA LYS A 290 28.08 37.51 16.39
C LYS A 290 28.83 38.82 16.13
N ASP A 291 28.11 39.81 15.61
CA ASP A 291 28.53 41.21 15.64
C ASP A 291 28.01 41.92 16.91
N LYS A 292 28.20 43.24 17.03
CA LYS A 292 27.61 44.08 18.09
C LYS A 292 26.08 43.95 18.23
N ARG A 293 25.39 43.36 17.24
CA ARG A 293 23.94 43.11 17.18
C ARG A 293 23.51 41.67 17.53
N GLY A 294 24.45 40.77 17.86
CA GLY A 294 24.16 39.35 18.07
C GLY A 294 24.24 38.51 16.78
N ALA A 295 24.06 37.19 16.90
CA ALA A 295 23.99 36.29 15.76
C ALA A 295 22.63 36.43 15.06
N HIS A 296 22.62 36.41 13.74
CA HIS A 296 21.40 36.59 12.95
C HIS A 296 21.33 35.59 11.79
N LEU A 297 20.11 35.27 11.37
CA LEU A 297 19.84 34.52 10.14
C LEU A 297 20.12 35.41 8.93
N GLN A 298 20.76 34.84 7.91
CA GLN A 298 21.07 35.52 6.66
C GLN A 298 20.35 34.87 5.48
N ASN A 299 20.18 35.65 4.41
CA ASN A 299 19.55 35.24 3.17
C ASN A 299 18.11 34.75 3.38
N THR A 300 17.39 35.27 4.37
CA THR A 300 15.97 34.93 4.57
C THR A 300 15.10 35.54 3.47
N SER A 301 14.01 34.87 3.13
CA SER A 301 13.00 35.38 2.19
C SER A 301 11.62 34.87 2.58
N TRP A 302 10.58 35.47 2.00
CA TRP A 302 9.19 35.09 2.22
C TRP A 302 8.94 33.59 1.99
N ASP A 303 9.39 33.05 0.85
CA ASP A 303 9.21 31.64 0.51
C ASP A 303 10.05 30.71 1.39
N ARG A 304 11.22 31.17 1.83
CA ARG A 304 12.07 30.43 2.78
C ARG A 304 11.38 30.29 4.14
N TYR A 305 10.72 31.34 4.65
CA TYR A 305 9.93 31.22 5.88
C TYR A 305 8.74 30.28 5.74
N GLN A 306 8.10 30.25 4.57
CA GLN A 306 7.05 29.25 4.26
C GLN A 306 7.58 27.81 4.31
N ARG A 307 8.79 27.56 3.80
CA ARG A 307 9.42 26.22 3.84
C ARG A 307 9.92 25.86 5.23
N LEU A 308 10.62 26.79 5.89
CA LEU A 308 11.19 26.59 7.23
C LEU A 308 10.11 26.11 8.20
N HIS A 309 8.95 26.76 8.21
CA HIS A 309 7.92 26.39 9.17
C HIS A 309 7.33 24.99 8.92
N ARG A 310 7.32 24.53 7.67
CA ARG A 310 6.87 23.18 7.30
C ARG A 310 7.93 22.13 7.63
N MET A 311 9.20 22.38 7.30
CA MET A 311 10.32 21.47 7.60
C MET A 311 10.50 21.28 9.11
N ILE A 312 10.47 22.35 9.91
CA ILE A 312 10.59 22.27 11.38
C ILE A 312 9.44 21.44 11.98
N ARG A 313 8.21 21.68 11.52
CA ARG A 313 7.05 20.92 11.99
C ARG A 313 7.13 19.46 11.59
N LEU A 314 7.47 19.17 10.32
CA LEU A 314 7.63 17.81 9.82
C LEU A 314 8.68 17.04 10.61
N GLN A 315 9.84 17.67 10.87
CA GLN A 315 10.90 17.10 11.70
C GLN A 315 10.39 16.79 13.12
N ARG A 316 9.64 17.71 13.73
CA ARG A 316 9.07 17.51 15.07
C ARG A 316 8.02 16.40 15.11
N TRP A 317 7.21 16.23 14.07
CA TRP A 317 6.19 15.17 14.05
C TRP A 317 6.78 13.79 13.78
N THR A 318 7.78 13.72 12.92
CA THR A 318 8.38 12.45 12.48
C THR A 318 9.60 12.03 13.30
N GLN A 319 10.26 12.98 13.98
CA GLN A 319 11.52 12.82 14.69
C GLN A 319 12.68 12.34 13.80
N LEU A 320 12.60 12.59 12.49
CA LEU A 320 13.62 12.24 11.50
C LEU A 320 14.68 13.35 11.36
N PRO A 321 15.93 13.06 10.97
CA PRO A 321 16.95 14.09 10.75
C PRO A 321 16.60 15.05 9.60
N PHE A 322 16.97 16.33 9.72
CA PHE A 322 16.62 17.35 8.71
C PHE A 322 17.20 17.06 7.34
N ASP A 323 18.44 16.59 7.26
CA ASP A 323 19.14 16.32 6.01
C ASP A 323 18.61 15.06 5.30
N GLU A 324 18.16 14.06 6.04
CA GLU A 324 17.50 12.89 5.46
C GLU A 324 16.08 13.21 4.98
N LEU A 325 15.35 14.05 5.72
CA LEU A 325 14.06 14.59 5.27
C LEU A 325 14.24 15.41 3.99
N ASP A 326 15.23 16.30 3.96
CA ASP A 326 15.60 17.07 2.77
C ASP A 326 15.85 16.16 1.57
N THR A 327 16.65 15.11 1.77
CA THR A 327 16.97 14.11 0.75
C THR A 327 15.72 13.39 0.26
N LEU A 328 14.85 12.91 1.16
CA LEU A 328 13.61 12.22 0.77
C LEU A 328 12.68 13.15 -0.01
N LEU A 329 12.40 14.34 0.51
CA LEU A 329 11.45 15.27 -0.09
C LEU A 329 11.91 15.67 -1.50
N MET A 330 13.22 15.84 -1.69
CA MET A 330 13.78 16.14 -2.99
C MET A 330 13.84 14.93 -3.92
N ALA A 331 14.06 13.72 -3.40
CA ALA A 331 13.95 12.49 -4.17
C ALA A 331 12.53 12.28 -4.71
N VAL A 332 11.51 12.52 -3.88
CA VAL A 332 10.09 12.46 -4.26
C VAL A 332 9.81 13.46 -5.37
N MET A 333 10.11 14.75 -5.16
CA MET A 333 9.87 15.80 -6.15
C MET A 333 10.56 15.50 -7.49
N ARG A 334 11.78 14.96 -7.49
CA ARG A 334 12.52 14.64 -8.74
C ARG A 334 11.90 13.50 -9.54
N ARG A 335 11.11 12.65 -8.90
CA ARG A 335 10.51 11.45 -9.52
C ARG A 335 9.08 11.67 -9.99
N GLU A 336 8.51 12.81 -9.66
CA GLU A 336 7.22 13.24 -10.17
C GLU A 336 7.31 13.82 -11.58
N PRO A 337 6.29 13.59 -12.43
CA PRO A 337 6.27 14.14 -13.78
C PRO A 337 6.18 15.68 -13.78
N ASP A 338 5.41 16.23 -12.84
CA ASP A 338 5.12 17.67 -12.71
C ASP A 338 5.83 18.25 -11.46
N GLY A 339 6.95 17.65 -11.04
CA GLY A 339 7.67 18.01 -9.83
C GLY A 339 8.18 19.45 -9.87
N ASP A 340 7.79 20.24 -8.86
CA ASP A 340 8.15 21.66 -8.75
C ASP A 340 9.01 21.91 -7.48
N PRO A 341 10.29 22.27 -7.62
CA PRO A 341 11.11 22.64 -6.46
C PRO A 341 10.59 23.88 -5.73
N ALA A 342 9.76 24.71 -6.38
CA ALA A 342 9.08 25.84 -5.77
C ALA A 342 7.91 25.42 -4.83
N GLN A 343 7.35 24.21 -5.00
CA GLN A 343 6.32 23.63 -4.13
C GLN A 343 6.56 22.12 -3.89
N PRO A 344 7.64 21.75 -3.18
CA PRO A 344 8.12 20.37 -3.15
C PRO A 344 7.32 19.42 -2.23
N ALA A 345 6.38 19.93 -1.41
CA ALA A 345 5.56 19.11 -0.51
C ALA A 345 4.12 18.97 -1.04
N ASN A 346 3.69 17.75 -1.32
CA ASN A 346 2.38 17.44 -1.90
C ASN A 346 1.88 16.04 -1.44
N ASP A 347 0.87 15.48 -2.10
CA ASP A 347 0.30 14.17 -1.71
C ASP A 347 1.31 13.03 -1.84
N ASN A 348 2.20 13.06 -2.84
CA ASN A 348 3.24 12.05 -2.98
C ASN A 348 4.29 12.15 -1.87
N THR A 349 4.55 13.33 -1.33
CA THR A 349 5.37 13.47 -0.11
C THR A 349 4.75 12.70 1.05
N LEU A 350 3.43 12.85 1.25
CA LEU A 350 2.70 12.12 2.28
C LEU A 350 2.67 10.61 2.02
N ARG A 351 2.45 10.18 0.77
CA ARG A 351 2.49 8.77 0.36
C ARG A 351 3.87 8.14 0.63
N ALA A 352 4.94 8.82 0.23
CA ALA A 352 6.31 8.36 0.43
C ALA A 352 6.66 8.25 1.91
N LEU A 353 6.33 9.26 2.72
CA LEU A 353 6.49 9.21 4.18
C LEU A 353 5.69 8.05 4.79
N GLY A 354 4.48 7.79 4.30
CA GLY A 354 3.64 6.69 4.76
C GLY A 354 4.21 5.32 4.44
N VAL A 355 4.59 5.07 3.19
CA VAL A 355 5.22 3.80 2.78
C VAL A 355 6.55 3.60 3.50
N TYR A 356 7.35 4.67 3.68
CA TYR A 356 8.56 4.62 4.50
C TYR A 356 8.25 4.17 5.94
N ARG A 357 7.33 4.86 6.63
CA ARG A 357 6.96 4.55 8.02
C ARG A 357 6.41 3.13 8.16
N TYR A 358 5.71 2.62 7.14
CA TYR A 358 5.24 1.23 7.10
C TYR A 358 6.42 0.24 7.03
N LEU A 359 7.34 0.44 6.08
CA LEU A 359 8.49 -0.44 5.86
C LEU A 359 9.56 -0.33 6.95
N GLU A 360 9.77 0.85 7.52
CA GLU A 360 10.66 1.07 8.68
C GLU A 360 10.22 0.22 9.87
N ARG A 361 8.92 0.27 10.21
CA ARG A 361 8.36 -0.48 11.34
C ARG A 361 8.40 -2.00 11.16
N ARG A 362 8.22 -2.49 9.92
CA ARG A 362 8.12 -3.92 9.62
C ARG A 362 9.43 -4.58 9.21
N ARG A 363 10.33 -3.82 8.57
CA ARG A 363 11.53 -4.34 7.90
C ARG A 363 12.81 -3.56 8.26
N GLY A 364 12.76 -2.55 9.13
CA GLY A 364 13.95 -1.82 9.58
C GLY A 364 14.63 -0.98 8.50
N LEU A 365 13.88 -0.49 7.51
CA LEU A 365 14.42 0.34 6.43
C LEU A 365 14.80 1.74 6.93
N SER A 366 16.03 2.19 6.67
CA SER A 366 16.46 3.57 6.96
C SER A 366 15.94 4.57 5.92
N LEU A 367 15.75 5.82 6.33
CA LEU A 367 15.21 6.88 5.48
C LEU A 367 16.11 7.18 4.27
N GLN A 368 17.43 7.24 4.47
CA GLN A 368 18.36 7.42 3.36
C GLN A 368 18.29 6.29 2.32
N ALA A 369 18.23 5.04 2.78
CA ALA A 369 18.11 3.90 1.87
C ALA A 369 16.79 3.96 1.08
N PHE A 370 15.69 4.35 1.74
CA PHE A 370 14.40 4.55 1.05
C PHE A 370 14.45 5.70 0.04
N ALA A 371 15.07 6.84 0.37
CA ALA A 371 15.24 7.95 -0.57
C ALA A 371 16.10 7.54 -1.78
N ALA A 372 17.16 6.76 -1.57
CA ALA A 372 17.99 6.19 -2.63
C ALA A 372 17.27 5.10 -3.45
N MET A 373 16.27 4.42 -2.89
CA MET A 373 15.36 3.58 -3.68
C MET A 373 14.45 4.42 -4.58
N LEU A 374 14.08 5.64 -4.21
CA LEU A 374 13.26 6.49 -5.07
C LEU A 374 14.09 7.18 -6.15
N ASN A 375 15.27 7.69 -5.81
CA ASN A 375 16.09 8.49 -6.72
C ASN A 375 17.53 7.94 -6.84
N GLU A 376 18.54 8.81 -6.81
CA GLU A 376 19.95 8.46 -6.87
C GLU A 376 20.53 8.32 -5.46
N ILE A 377 21.58 7.51 -5.32
CA ILE A 377 22.33 7.36 -4.07
C ILE A 377 22.92 8.73 -3.67
N PRO A 378 22.68 9.22 -2.45
CA PRO A 378 23.28 10.46 -1.97
C PRO A 378 24.81 10.38 -1.95
N VAL A 379 25.44 11.28 -2.71
CA VAL A 379 26.91 11.52 -2.73
C VAL A 379 27.33 12.67 -1.82
N TRP A 380 26.35 13.44 -1.33
CA TRP A 380 26.52 14.52 -0.38
C TRP A 380 26.02 14.05 0.99
N ALA A 381 26.71 14.44 2.04
CA ALA A 381 26.27 14.24 3.42
C ALA A 381 26.74 15.38 4.32
N PRO A 382 26.10 15.58 5.50
CA PRO A 382 26.63 16.51 6.49
C PRO A 382 28.04 16.09 6.91
N GLY A 383 28.94 17.07 7.13
CA GLY A 383 30.34 16.83 7.49
C GLY A 383 30.61 16.01 8.77
N ILE A 384 29.57 15.64 9.51
CA ILE A 384 29.63 14.74 10.68
C ILE A 384 29.51 13.25 10.33
N ARG A 385 29.18 12.89 9.08
CA ARG A 385 29.02 11.49 8.64
C ARG A 385 29.45 11.27 7.19
N LEU A 386 29.60 10.00 6.83
CA LEU A 386 29.88 9.60 5.44
C LEU A 386 28.63 9.75 4.57
N SER A 387 28.84 9.94 3.28
CA SER A 387 27.76 9.85 2.28
C SER A 387 27.28 8.40 2.16
N LEU A 388 26.01 8.18 1.79
CA LEU A 388 25.53 6.81 1.55
C LEU A 388 26.36 6.12 0.46
N TYR A 389 26.85 6.88 -0.53
CA TYR A 389 27.80 6.38 -1.51
C TYR A 389 29.07 5.78 -0.88
N ASP A 390 29.68 6.48 0.07
CA ASP A 390 30.89 6.01 0.76
C ASP A 390 30.60 4.90 1.77
N GLU A 391 29.46 4.95 2.47
CA GLU A 391 29.04 3.86 3.35
C GLU A 391 28.89 2.53 2.58
N LEU A 392 28.40 2.60 1.35
CA LEU A 392 28.20 1.42 0.50
C LEU A 392 29.50 0.94 -0.14
N PHE A 393 30.23 1.83 -0.82
CA PHE A 393 31.33 1.42 -1.68
C PHE A 393 32.71 1.65 -1.08
N ASN A 394 32.82 2.49 -0.05
CA ASN A 394 34.10 2.93 0.54
C ASN A 394 34.12 2.87 2.09
N PRO A 395 33.62 1.80 2.77
CA PRO A 395 33.44 1.78 4.22
C PRO A 395 34.75 1.68 5.06
N GLY A 396 35.93 1.57 4.44
CA GLY A 396 37.20 1.42 5.17
C GLY A 396 38.45 1.81 4.38
N PRO A 397 39.60 2.01 5.06
CA PRO A 397 40.81 2.61 4.50
C PRO A 397 41.69 1.65 3.68
N LEU A 398 41.17 0.51 3.22
CA LEU A 398 41.93 -0.48 2.45
C LEU A 398 42.48 0.18 1.16
N PRO A 399 43.81 0.34 1.02
CA PRO A 399 44.38 1.01 -0.14
C PRO A 399 44.13 0.19 -1.41
N GLY A 400 43.48 0.78 -2.41
CA GLY A 400 43.30 0.20 -3.75
C GLY A 400 41.95 -0.45 -4.06
N GLN A 401 40.93 -0.29 -3.21
CA GLN A 401 39.58 -0.84 -3.46
C GLN A 401 38.45 0.19 -3.51
N ALA A 402 38.73 1.48 -3.26
CA ALA A 402 37.69 2.52 -3.30
C ALA A 402 37.07 2.65 -4.69
N LEU A 403 35.73 2.63 -4.76
CA LEU A 403 35.00 2.92 -5.99
C LEU A 403 34.91 4.42 -6.15
N THR A 404 35.62 4.95 -7.14
CA THR A 404 35.58 6.38 -7.50
C THR A 404 34.56 6.64 -8.60
N LEU A 405 33.77 7.71 -8.46
CA LEU A 405 32.94 8.26 -9.52
C LEU A 405 33.71 9.35 -10.25
N ASP A 406 34.41 8.98 -11.31
CA ASP A 406 35.29 9.85 -12.10
C ASP A 406 34.75 10.16 -13.51
N THR A 407 33.87 9.29 -14.02
CA THR A 407 33.26 9.38 -15.34
C THR A 407 31.81 9.84 -15.26
N LEU A 408 31.45 10.82 -16.09
CA LEU A 408 30.09 11.38 -16.12
C LEU A 408 29.06 10.37 -16.65
N THR A 409 29.35 9.74 -17.80
CA THR A 409 28.44 8.80 -18.45
C THR A 409 29.10 7.46 -18.69
N LEU A 410 28.30 6.40 -18.56
CA LEU A 410 28.71 5.02 -18.82
C LEU A 410 27.92 4.48 -20.02
N VAL A 411 28.64 3.86 -20.96
CA VAL A 411 28.04 3.23 -22.15
C VAL A 411 27.67 1.79 -21.80
N LEU A 412 26.38 1.52 -21.65
CA LEU A 412 25.88 0.23 -21.17
C LEU A 412 26.02 -0.91 -22.19
N ASN A 413 26.21 -0.59 -23.48
CA ASN A 413 26.39 -1.58 -24.53
C ASN A 413 27.77 -2.26 -24.49
N GLU A 414 28.74 -1.66 -23.81
CA GLU A 414 30.09 -2.20 -23.66
C GLU A 414 30.17 -3.15 -22.46
N GLU A 415 31.21 -3.99 -22.43
CA GLU A 415 31.47 -4.85 -21.30
C GLU A 415 31.95 -4.05 -20.08
N ILE A 416 31.33 -4.32 -18.93
CA ILE A 416 31.71 -3.65 -17.68
C ILE A 416 33.00 -4.31 -17.15
N PRO A 417 34.06 -3.52 -16.88
CA PRO A 417 35.34 -4.04 -16.42
C PRO A 417 35.22 -4.94 -15.18
N ALA A 418 36.00 -6.02 -15.11
CA ALA A 418 35.97 -6.96 -13.99
C ALA A 418 36.28 -6.30 -12.65
N THR A 419 37.19 -5.32 -12.62
CA THR A 419 37.52 -4.53 -11.42
C THR A 419 36.31 -3.78 -10.89
N LEU A 420 35.59 -3.07 -11.76
CA LEU A 420 34.35 -2.37 -11.40
C LEU A 420 33.27 -3.35 -10.92
N ARG A 421 33.12 -4.50 -11.59
CA ARG A 421 32.17 -5.55 -11.14
C ARG A 421 32.51 -6.05 -9.73
N HIS A 422 33.77 -6.30 -9.42
CA HIS A 422 34.18 -6.71 -8.07
C HIS A 422 33.88 -5.65 -7.01
N GLN A 423 34.13 -4.37 -7.31
CA GLN A 423 33.81 -3.26 -6.40
C GLN A 423 32.31 -3.13 -6.15
N LEU A 424 31.50 -3.24 -7.22
CA LEU A 424 30.04 -3.24 -7.11
C LEU A 424 29.53 -4.44 -6.30
N CYS A 425 30.07 -5.64 -6.52
CA CYS A 425 29.75 -6.82 -5.72
C CYS A 425 30.06 -6.62 -4.23
N ALA A 426 31.23 -6.06 -3.91
CA ALA A 426 31.64 -5.81 -2.53
C ALA A 426 30.67 -4.85 -1.83
N GLY A 427 30.34 -3.71 -2.46
CA GLY A 427 29.47 -2.70 -1.84
C GLY A 427 27.98 -3.05 -1.82
N LEU A 428 27.50 -3.85 -2.79
CA LEU A 428 26.09 -4.27 -2.84
C LEU A 428 25.82 -5.60 -2.14
N HIS A 429 26.86 -6.25 -1.59
CA HIS A 429 26.82 -7.60 -1.02
C HIS A 429 26.27 -8.65 -2.00
N LEU A 430 26.80 -8.65 -3.23
CA LEU A 430 26.40 -9.52 -4.33
C LEU A 430 27.54 -10.42 -4.79
N SER A 431 27.19 -11.52 -5.46
CA SER A 431 28.14 -12.35 -6.21
C SER A 431 28.24 -11.92 -7.68
N ASP A 432 29.41 -12.11 -8.28
CA ASP A 432 29.68 -11.85 -9.70
C ASP A 432 29.22 -13.02 -10.59
N THR A 433 27.91 -13.30 -10.57
CA THR A 433 27.30 -14.46 -11.25
C THR A 433 26.13 -14.05 -12.16
N PRO A 434 25.74 -14.93 -13.12
CA PRO A 434 24.60 -14.70 -14.02
C PRO A 434 23.29 -14.32 -13.31
N ASP A 435 23.02 -14.94 -12.16
CA ASP A 435 21.78 -14.77 -11.39
C ASP A 435 21.84 -13.65 -10.34
N SER A 436 22.96 -12.91 -10.27
CA SER A 436 23.21 -11.85 -9.28
C SER A 436 23.60 -10.54 -9.99
N LEU A 437 24.87 -10.11 -9.94
CA LEU A 437 25.28 -8.82 -10.50
C LEU A 437 25.03 -8.75 -12.02
N HIS A 438 25.29 -9.82 -12.77
CA HIS A 438 25.10 -9.81 -14.22
C HIS A 438 23.62 -9.66 -14.59
N TRP A 439 22.72 -10.22 -13.77
CA TRP A 439 21.29 -10.02 -13.92
C TRP A 439 20.91 -8.55 -13.76
N LEU A 440 21.41 -7.88 -12.70
CA LEU A 440 21.16 -6.46 -12.48
C LEU A 440 21.65 -5.58 -13.64
N ILE A 441 22.85 -5.89 -14.16
CA ILE A 441 23.41 -5.19 -15.33
C ILE A 441 22.52 -5.39 -16.56
N LYS A 442 22.01 -6.61 -16.78
CA LYS A 442 21.08 -6.91 -17.87
C LYS A 442 19.78 -6.12 -17.74
N GLN A 443 19.21 -6.02 -16.53
CA GLN A 443 18.00 -5.22 -16.29
C GLN A 443 18.26 -3.72 -16.46
N ALA A 444 19.42 -3.22 -16.03
CA ALA A 444 19.86 -1.85 -16.26
C ALA A 444 19.96 -1.53 -17.76
N ARG A 445 20.57 -2.41 -18.57
CA ARG A 445 20.64 -2.29 -20.03
C ARG A 445 19.27 -2.26 -20.71
N LEU A 446 18.28 -2.94 -20.14
CA LEU A 446 16.93 -3.03 -20.70
C LEU A 446 16.11 -1.75 -20.44
N HIS A 447 16.28 -1.13 -19.27
CA HIS A 447 15.39 -0.07 -18.79
C HIS A 447 16.04 1.32 -18.67
N LEU A 448 17.36 1.43 -18.79
CA LEU A 448 18.09 2.70 -18.86
C LEU A 448 18.48 3.05 -20.31
N PRO A 449 18.69 4.34 -20.61
CA PRO A 449 19.26 4.75 -21.89
C PRO A 449 20.65 4.10 -22.14
N PRO A 450 21.02 3.78 -23.39
CA PRO A 450 22.30 3.14 -23.72
C PRO A 450 23.53 3.89 -23.22
N SER A 451 23.44 5.22 -23.12
CA SER A 451 24.39 6.08 -22.42
C SER A 451 23.64 6.82 -21.32
N CYS A 452 24.02 6.60 -20.07
CA CYS A 452 23.38 7.21 -18.91
C CYS A 452 24.43 7.69 -17.90
N PRO A 453 24.07 8.61 -16.98
CA PRO A 453 24.99 9.04 -15.94
C PRO A 453 25.47 7.85 -15.09
N THR A 454 26.77 7.80 -14.79
CA THR A 454 27.36 6.67 -14.06
C THR A 454 26.71 6.48 -12.68
N LEU A 455 26.36 7.58 -12.00
CA LEU A 455 25.63 7.54 -10.72
C LEU A 455 24.22 6.95 -10.87
N THR A 456 23.50 7.27 -11.96
CA THR A 456 22.18 6.69 -12.25
C THR A 456 22.28 5.18 -12.42
N PHE A 457 23.31 4.69 -13.11
CA PHE A 457 23.59 3.27 -13.26
C PHE A 457 23.87 2.60 -11.90
N TYR A 458 24.77 3.15 -11.08
CA TYR A 458 25.05 2.61 -9.74
C TYR A 458 23.80 2.61 -8.85
N SER A 459 22.99 3.67 -8.92
CA SER A 459 21.73 3.78 -8.17
C SER A 459 20.70 2.75 -8.61
N ALA A 460 20.64 2.41 -9.91
CA ALA A 460 19.76 1.36 -10.41
C ALA A 460 20.17 -0.04 -9.93
N LEU A 461 21.47 -0.33 -9.82
CA LEU A 461 21.96 -1.59 -9.23
C LEU A 461 21.66 -1.64 -7.73
N TYR A 462 21.98 -0.55 -7.02
CA TYR A 462 21.70 -0.43 -5.58
C TYR A 462 20.22 -0.62 -5.27
N ARG A 463 19.33 0.06 -6.00
CA ARG A 463 17.88 -0.03 -5.78
C ARG A 463 17.38 -1.46 -5.87
N GLN A 464 17.75 -2.17 -6.94
CA GLN A 464 17.34 -3.57 -7.12
C GLN A 464 17.89 -4.47 -6.00
N ALA A 465 19.18 -4.33 -5.66
CA ALA A 465 19.81 -5.10 -4.59
C ALA A 465 19.17 -4.81 -3.22
N ARG A 466 18.91 -3.52 -2.93
CA ARG A 466 18.36 -3.08 -1.65
C ARG A 466 16.88 -3.47 -1.49
N ILE A 467 16.09 -3.44 -2.57
CA ILE A 467 14.71 -3.94 -2.54
C ILE A 467 14.69 -5.45 -2.32
N ALA A 468 15.59 -6.21 -2.95
CA ALA A 468 15.72 -7.64 -2.68
C ALA A 468 16.06 -7.92 -1.20
N GLN A 469 17.06 -7.21 -0.65
CA GLN A 469 17.45 -7.30 0.76
C GLN A 469 16.30 -6.91 1.71
N LEU A 470 15.53 -5.87 1.39
CA LEU A 470 14.38 -5.42 2.21
C LEU A 470 13.38 -6.56 2.45
N PHE A 471 13.17 -7.40 1.45
CA PHE A 471 12.24 -8.53 1.49
C PHE A 471 12.90 -9.86 1.84
N GLY A 472 14.21 -9.90 2.09
CA GLY A 472 14.96 -11.12 2.37
C GLY A 472 15.04 -12.08 1.17
N LEU A 473 15.01 -11.54 -0.06
CA LEU A 473 15.03 -12.30 -1.31
C LEU A 473 16.39 -12.21 -2.01
N SER A 474 16.67 -13.18 -2.89
CA SER A 474 17.70 -12.99 -3.90
C SER A 474 17.29 -11.91 -4.90
N VAL A 475 18.25 -11.33 -5.62
CA VAL A 475 17.99 -10.35 -6.68
C VAL A 475 17.04 -10.91 -7.76
N LEU A 476 17.27 -12.17 -8.14
CA LEU A 476 16.47 -12.84 -9.16
C LEU A 476 15.04 -13.11 -8.66
N ASP A 477 14.89 -13.56 -7.42
CA ASP A 477 13.58 -13.75 -6.78
C ASP A 477 12.81 -12.44 -6.66
N SER A 478 13.49 -11.35 -6.26
CA SER A 478 12.88 -10.01 -6.20
C SER A 478 12.36 -9.57 -7.57
N TYR A 479 13.13 -9.81 -8.64
CA TYR A 479 12.69 -9.56 -10.00
C TYR A 479 11.46 -10.43 -10.36
N HIS A 480 11.50 -11.71 -10.03
CA HIS A 480 10.40 -12.63 -10.32
C HIS A 480 9.11 -12.28 -9.58
N VAL A 481 9.20 -11.84 -8.33
CA VAL A 481 8.07 -11.31 -7.55
C VAL A 481 7.46 -10.10 -8.26
N ALA A 482 8.27 -9.13 -8.67
CA ALA A 482 7.77 -7.96 -9.41
C ALA A 482 7.12 -8.34 -10.74
N ALA A 483 7.74 -9.26 -11.50
CA ALA A 483 7.21 -9.77 -12.76
C ALA A 483 5.88 -10.52 -12.59
N LEU A 484 5.73 -11.28 -11.49
CA LEU A 484 4.49 -11.98 -11.15
C LEU A 484 3.33 -11.01 -10.86
N LEU A 485 3.62 -9.85 -10.26
CA LEU A 485 2.61 -8.89 -9.83
C LEU A 485 2.18 -7.94 -10.97
N GLY A 486 3.12 -7.43 -11.76
CA GLY A 486 2.82 -6.41 -12.79
C GLY A 486 3.70 -6.47 -14.03
N ASP A 487 4.33 -7.63 -14.30
CA ASP A 487 5.16 -7.91 -15.47
C ASP A 487 6.22 -6.82 -15.71
N LYS A 488 6.47 -6.45 -16.98
CA LYS A 488 7.49 -5.47 -17.38
C LYS A 488 7.34 -4.10 -16.73
N VAL A 489 6.11 -3.70 -16.38
CA VAL A 489 5.87 -2.38 -15.76
C VAL A 489 6.50 -2.35 -14.38
N TYR A 490 6.35 -3.41 -13.58
CA TYR A 490 6.89 -3.45 -12.22
C TYR A 490 8.38 -3.70 -12.21
N THR A 491 8.88 -4.57 -13.10
CA THR A 491 10.33 -4.79 -13.21
C THR A 491 11.06 -3.53 -13.65
N ALA A 492 10.45 -2.70 -14.51
CA ALA A 492 11.00 -1.40 -14.88
C ALA A 492 11.11 -0.43 -13.67
N GLN A 493 10.11 -0.41 -12.78
CA GLN A 493 10.10 0.43 -11.57
C GLN A 493 11.25 0.06 -10.61
N LEU A 494 11.72 -1.19 -10.58
CA LEU A 494 12.89 -1.58 -9.79
C LEU A 494 14.20 -0.95 -10.31
N VAL A 495 14.28 -0.62 -11.60
CA VAL A 495 15.50 -0.13 -12.27
C VAL A 495 15.49 1.38 -12.47
N ASN A 496 14.35 1.96 -12.85
CA ASN A 496 14.21 3.40 -13.07
C ASN A 496 12.80 3.82 -12.62
N PRO A 497 12.62 4.10 -11.33
CA PRO A 497 11.32 4.40 -10.79
C PRO A 497 10.84 5.78 -11.21
N SER A 498 9.53 5.89 -11.26
CA SER A 498 8.79 7.15 -11.33
C SER A 498 7.76 7.20 -10.21
N LEU A 499 7.26 8.39 -9.92
CA LEU A 499 6.04 8.59 -9.15
C LEU A 499 4.96 9.12 -10.09
N ARG A 500 3.69 8.82 -9.80
CA ARG A 500 2.58 9.41 -10.56
C ARG A 500 2.34 10.88 -10.17
N ARG A 501 1.48 11.57 -10.93
CA ARG A 501 1.02 12.92 -10.60
C ARG A 501 0.38 12.94 -9.20
N SER A 502 0.68 13.98 -8.41
CA SER A 502 0.07 14.16 -7.08
C SER A 502 -1.46 14.08 -7.17
N GLY A 503 -2.09 13.38 -6.21
CA GLY A 503 -3.53 13.17 -6.15
C GLY A 503 -4.11 12.15 -7.15
N ALA A 504 -3.31 11.61 -8.07
CA ALA A 504 -3.77 10.56 -8.99
C ALA A 504 -3.63 9.16 -8.36
N ASN A 505 -4.54 8.24 -8.69
CA ASN A 505 -4.40 6.83 -8.32
C ASN A 505 -3.70 5.97 -9.38
N ALA A 506 -3.44 6.47 -10.60
CA ALA A 506 -2.82 5.70 -11.68
C ALA A 506 -1.81 6.54 -12.48
N PRO A 507 -0.81 5.92 -13.14
CA PRO A 507 -0.48 4.48 -13.17
C PRO A 507 0.14 3.97 -11.85
N ALA A 508 0.39 2.66 -11.76
CA ALA A 508 1.15 2.05 -10.67
C ALA A 508 2.59 2.55 -10.65
N ASP A 509 3.03 3.03 -9.50
CA ASP A 509 4.38 3.55 -9.29
C ASP A 509 5.16 2.72 -8.26
N LEU A 510 6.43 3.06 -8.03
CA LEU A 510 7.30 2.28 -7.14
C LEU A 510 6.71 2.11 -5.72
N LEU A 511 5.95 3.09 -5.21
CA LEU A 511 5.35 2.98 -3.88
C LEU A 511 4.30 1.87 -3.84
N ASP A 512 3.50 1.71 -4.89
CA ASP A 512 2.53 0.63 -4.98
C ASP A 512 3.23 -0.73 -5.17
N VAL A 513 4.29 -0.76 -5.98
CA VAL A 513 5.09 -1.98 -6.19
C VAL A 513 5.64 -2.49 -4.86
N LEU A 514 6.23 -1.62 -4.03
CA LEU A 514 6.74 -2.01 -2.71
C LEU A 514 5.64 -2.58 -1.79
N MET A 515 4.44 -1.97 -1.79
CA MET A 515 3.32 -2.48 -0.99
C MET A 515 2.83 -3.84 -1.47
N GLN A 516 2.76 -4.06 -2.79
CA GLN A 516 2.31 -5.33 -3.36
C GLN A 516 3.37 -6.44 -3.24
N MET A 517 4.65 -6.09 -3.34
CA MET A 517 5.76 -7.01 -3.05
C MET A 517 5.74 -7.45 -1.59
N ASP A 518 5.54 -6.52 -0.65
CA ASP A 518 5.40 -6.86 0.78
C ASP A 518 4.23 -7.82 1.02
N TRP A 519 3.09 -7.60 0.35
CA TRP A 519 1.95 -8.52 0.41
C TRP A 519 2.31 -9.93 -0.08
N LEU A 520 2.92 -10.05 -1.27
CA LEU A 520 3.23 -11.36 -1.84
C LEU A 520 4.25 -12.11 -1.00
N VAL A 521 5.29 -11.41 -0.54
CA VAL A 521 6.34 -11.99 0.30
C VAL A 521 5.78 -12.41 1.67
N THR A 522 4.87 -11.63 2.25
CA THR A 522 4.19 -12.01 3.49
C THR A 522 3.35 -13.27 3.29
N TRP A 523 2.58 -13.35 2.20
CA TRP A 523 1.80 -14.56 1.88
C TRP A 523 2.69 -15.80 1.65
N LEU A 524 3.82 -15.65 0.96
CA LEU A 524 4.79 -16.73 0.76
C LEU A 524 5.40 -17.20 2.10
N ASN A 525 5.75 -16.26 2.98
CA ASN A 525 6.27 -16.59 4.31
C ASN A 525 5.22 -17.30 5.18
N ASP A 526 3.97 -16.81 5.18
CA ASP A 526 2.87 -17.40 5.95
C ASP A 526 2.55 -18.83 5.49
N THR A 527 2.79 -19.14 4.22
CA THR A 527 2.54 -20.46 3.62
C THR A 527 3.79 -21.34 3.54
N GLY A 528 4.97 -20.82 3.92
CA GLY A 528 6.25 -21.52 3.83
C GLY A 528 6.70 -21.84 2.39
N GLN A 529 6.19 -21.11 1.39
CA GLN A 529 6.51 -21.34 -0.03
C GLN A 529 7.63 -20.45 -0.53
N THR A 530 8.49 -20.98 -1.39
CA THR A 530 9.52 -20.19 -2.07
C THR A 530 9.03 -19.61 -3.40
N VAL A 531 9.69 -18.55 -3.87
CA VAL A 531 9.37 -17.93 -5.17
C VAL A 531 9.52 -18.95 -6.30
N ASP A 532 10.59 -19.75 -6.31
CA ASP A 532 10.79 -20.84 -7.28
C ASP A 532 9.71 -21.93 -7.24
N GLN A 533 9.19 -22.26 -6.06
CA GLN A 533 8.08 -23.22 -5.95
C GLN A 533 6.83 -22.65 -6.62
N LEU A 534 6.48 -21.39 -6.31
CA LEU A 534 5.33 -20.71 -6.91
C LEU A 534 5.46 -20.58 -8.43
N ARG A 535 6.65 -20.22 -8.93
CA ARG A 535 6.92 -20.10 -10.38
C ARG A 535 6.79 -21.42 -11.12
N ARG A 536 7.31 -22.51 -10.54
CA ARG A 536 7.15 -23.87 -11.07
C ARG A 536 5.69 -24.31 -11.08
N GLN A 537 4.94 -24.03 -10.00
CA GLN A 537 3.49 -24.30 -9.97
C GLN A 537 2.74 -23.53 -11.05
N LEU A 538 3.16 -22.30 -11.39
CA LEU A 538 2.55 -21.48 -12.42
C LEU A 538 3.06 -21.75 -13.85
N LEU A 539 4.00 -22.70 -14.01
CA LEU A 539 4.68 -23.01 -15.28
C LEU A 539 5.33 -21.78 -15.94
N LEU A 540 6.03 -20.98 -15.14
CA LEU A 540 6.72 -19.77 -15.63
C LEU A 540 8.22 -19.99 -15.88
N ASP A 541 8.79 -21.09 -15.40
CA ASP A 541 10.19 -21.42 -15.60
C ASP A 541 10.41 -22.26 -16.86
N ALA A 542 11.55 -22.06 -17.51
CA ALA A 542 12.05 -22.96 -18.56
C ALA A 542 12.60 -24.28 -18.00
N GLN A 543 12.74 -24.39 -16.67
CA GLN A 543 13.11 -25.64 -16.00
C GLN A 543 11.97 -26.65 -16.11
N SER A 544 12.32 -27.93 -16.24
CA SER A 544 11.33 -28.99 -16.42
C SER A 544 10.34 -29.02 -15.23
N PRO A 545 9.03 -29.00 -15.49
CA PRO A 545 8.03 -29.18 -14.44
C PRO A 545 8.23 -30.52 -13.72
N PRO A 546 7.63 -30.72 -12.53
CA PRO A 546 7.73 -31.98 -11.80
C PRO A 546 7.45 -33.18 -12.72
N PRO A 547 8.12 -34.34 -12.56
CA PRO A 547 8.04 -35.45 -13.52
C PRO A 547 6.60 -35.95 -13.76
N GLN A 548 5.75 -35.90 -12.74
CA GLN A 548 4.33 -36.22 -12.86
C GLN A 548 3.58 -35.21 -13.75
N VAL A 549 3.81 -33.91 -13.55
CA VAL A 549 3.27 -32.83 -14.39
C VAL A 549 3.81 -32.94 -15.81
N GLN A 550 5.10 -33.26 -15.97
CA GLN A 550 5.72 -33.48 -17.28
C GLN A 550 5.07 -34.64 -18.03
N THR A 551 4.68 -35.72 -17.34
CA THR A 551 3.97 -36.85 -17.94
C THR A 551 2.61 -36.41 -18.51
N HIS A 552 1.86 -35.63 -17.74
CA HIS A 552 0.59 -35.05 -18.20
C HIS A 552 0.77 -34.06 -19.36
N ILE A 553 1.82 -33.25 -19.32
CA ILE A 553 2.19 -32.34 -20.42
C ILE A 553 2.50 -33.13 -21.68
N THR A 554 3.28 -34.22 -21.59
CA THR A 554 3.59 -35.08 -22.74
C THR A 554 2.34 -35.74 -23.30
N GLN A 555 1.47 -36.30 -22.46
CA GLN A 555 0.20 -36.89 -22.90
C GLN A 555 -0.70 -35.85 -23.60
N LEU A 556 -0.74 -34.62 -23.08
CA LEU A 556 -1.51 -33.55 -23.69
C LEU A 556 -0.89 -33.11 -25.02
N ASN A 557 0.43 -33.01 -25.10
CA ASN A 557 1.14 -32.70 -26.34
C ASN A 557 0.90 -33.79 -27.39
N ASP A 558 0.86 -35.07 -27.03
CA ASP A 558 0.52 -36.15 -27.96
C ASP A 558 -0.89 -36.00 -28.53
N VAL A 559 -1.85 -35.57 -27.71
CA VAL A 559 -3.22 -35.28 -28.16
C VAL A 559 -3.24 -34.05 -29.07
N ILE A 560 -2.49 -33.00 -28.73
CA ILE A 560 -2.38 -31.77 -29.52
C ILE A 560 -1.75 -32.07 -30.89
N GLU A 561 -0.64 -32.78 -30.94
CA GLU A 561 0.04 -33.14 -32.19
C GLU A 561 -0.86 -33.99 -33.09
N LEU A 562 -1.62 -34.93 -32.51
CA LEU A 562 -2.63 -35.65 -33.27
C LEU A 562 -3.70 -34.73 -33.84
N THR A 563 -4.20 -33.75 -33.08
CA THR A 563 -5.18 -32.78 -33.59
C THR A 563 -4.64 -31.84 -34.66
N ARG A 564 -3.32 -31.58 -34.68
CA ARG A 564 -2.68 -30.69 -35.65
C ARG A 564 -2.33 -31.38 -36.96
N HIS A 565 -1.85 -32.62 -36.89
CA HIS A 565 -1.19 -33.26 -38.04
C HIS A 565 -1.56 -34.73 -38.26
N GLY A 566 -2.20 -35.42 -37.31
CA GLY A 566 -2.20 -36.90 -37.27
C GLY A 566 -3.54 -37.61 -37.49
N LEU A 567 -4.68 -36.91 -37.50
CA LEU A 567 -6.00 -37.58 -37.52
C LEU A 567 -6.59 -37.83 -38.91
N LEU A 568 -6.51 -36.83 -39.80
CA LEU A 568 -7.07 -36.94 -41.15
C LEU A 568 -6.02 -37.45 -42.14
N VAL A 569 -6.39 -38.42 -42.98
CA VAL A 569 -5.51 -38.97 -44.03
C VAL A 569 -5.20 -37.86 -45.05
N GLN A 570 -3.91 -37.65 -45.36
CA GLN A 570 -3.50 -36.55 -46.25
C GLN A 570 -4.01 -36.71 -47.69
N GLU A 571 -4.11 -37.96 -48.17
CA GLU A 571 -4.67 -38.27 -49.49
C GLU A 571 -6.14 -37.81 -49.59
N ASP A 572 -6.95 -38.10 -48.57
CA ASP A 572 -8.36 -37.65 -48.51
C ASP A 572 -8.50 -36.12 -48.48
N LEU A 573 -7.50 -35.41 -47.93
CA LEU A 573 -7.48 -33.95 -47.86
C LEU A 573 -7.04 -33.34 -49.20
N ALA A 574 -6.05 -33.96 -49.86
CA ALA A 574 -5.55 -33.54 -51.16
C ALA A 574 -6.60 -33.73 -52.26
N ASP A 575 -7.38 -34.81 -52.20
CA ASP A 575 -8.50 -35.11 -53.11
C ASP A 575 -9.57 -34.01 -53.17
N LEU A 576 -9.70 -33.21 -52.09
CA LEU A 576 -10.74 -32.18 -51.99
C LEU A 576 -10.41 -30.88 -52.74
N SER A 577 -9.16 -30.67 -53.17
CA SER A 577 -8.71 -29.45 -53.85
C SER A 577 -9.17 -28.16 -53.15
N LEU A 578 -8.99 -28.11 -51.82
CA LEU A 578 -9.47 -26.99 -50.99
C LEU A 578 -8.74 -25.68 -51.33
N PRO A 579 -9.46 -24.54 -51.39
CA PRO A 579 -8.88 -23.26 -51.78
C PRO A 579 -7.85 -22.74 -50.77
N GLN A 580 -6.83 -22.05 -51.26
CA GLN A 580 -5.83 -21.34 -50.43
C GLN A 580 -5.99 -19.82 -50.62
N PRO A 581 -5.56 -19.00 -49.64
CA PRO A 581 -5.60 -17.55 -49.77
C PRO A 581 -4.82 -17.10 -51.01
N GLU A 582 -5.42 -16.19 -51.78
CA GLU A 582 -4.78 -15.64 -52.96
C GLU A 582 -3.51 -14.84 -52.58
N PRO A 583 -2.46 -14.80 -53.43
CA PRO A 583 -1.15 -14.23 -53.07
C PRO A 583 -1.19 -12.75 -52.64
N ASP A 584 -2.20 -12.03 -53.11
CA ASP A 584 -2.48 -10.63 -52.82
C ASP A 584 -3.05 -10.38 -51.41
N THR A 585 -3.62 -11.40 -50.76
CA THR A 585 -4.20 -11.30 -49.41
C THR A 585 -3.14 -11.13 -48.29
N LYS A 586 -1.88 -11.53 -48.53
CA LYS A 586 -0.79 -11.61 -47.52
C LYS A 586 -1.12 -12.44 -46.26
N VAL A 587 -2.12 -13.31 -46.33
CA VAL A 587 -2.51 -14.20 -45.22
C VAL A 587 -1.76 -15.53 -45.32
N ALA A 588 -1.41 -16.13 -44.18
CA ALA A 588 -0.73 -17.42 -44.15
C ALA A 588 -1.61 -18.53 -44.77
N PRO A 589 -1.02 -19.59 -45.37
CA PRO A 589 -1.77 -20.72 -45.90
C PRO A 589 -2.70 -21.33 -44.86
N VAL A 590 -3.93 -21.65 -45.26
CA VAL A 590 -4.92 -22.26 -44.37
C VAL A 590 -4.53 -23.71 -44.11
N ALA A 591 -4.27 -24.03 -42.84
CA ALA A 591 -4.06 -25.39 -42.37
C ALA A 591 -5.39 -26.16 -42.30
N TRP A 592 -5.91 -26.57 -43.46
CA TRP A 592 -7.22 -27.22 -43.60
C TRP A 592 -7.40 -28.43 -42.69
N HIS A 593 -6.36 -29.24 -42.47
CA HIS A 593 -6.40 -30.35 -41.51
C HIS A 593 -6.83 -29.88 -40.12
N ALA A 594 -6.09 -28.91 -39.56
CA ALA A 594 -6.33 -28.37 -38.24
C ALA A 594 -7.68 -27.66 -38.13
N LEU A 595 -8.08 -26.92 -39.17
CA LEU A 595 -9.35 -26.20 -39.22
C LEU A 595 -10.55 -27.17 -39.21
N LEU A 596 -10.48 -28.25 -40.01
CA LEU A 596 -11.53 -29.28 -40.05
C LEU A 596 -11.66 -30.01 -38.71
N VAL A 597 -10.53 -30.44 -38.12
CA VAL A 597 -10.51 -31.08 -36.80
C VAL A 597 -11.10 -30.14 -35.74
N GLN A 598 -10.68 -28.87 -35.73
CA GLN A 598 -11.21 -27.85 -34.82
C GLN A 598 -12.72 -27.68 -34.96
N GLY A 599 -13.23 -27.52 -36.18
CA GLY A 599 -14.65 -27.26 -36.44
C GLY A 599 -15.55 -28.46 -36.13
N LEU A 600 -15.08 -29.67 -36.44
CA LEU A 600 -15.81 -30.90 -36.13
C LEU A 600 -15.86 -31.15 -34.61
N LEU A 601 -14.74 -30.98 -33.89
CA LEU A 601 -14.70 -31.14 -32.43
C LEU A 601 -15.46 -30.05 -31.67
N ARG A 602 -15.41 -28.80 -32.16
CA ARG A 602 -16.18 -27.69 -31.57
C ARG A 602 -17.68 -27.97 -31.58
N SER A 603 -18.15 -28.58 -32.66
CA SER A 603 -19.57 -28.86 -32.91
C SER A 603 -20.02 -30.20 -32.34
N ASN A 604 -19.15 -31.21 -32.35
CA ASN A 604 -19.42 -32.56 -31.85
C ASN A 604 -18.39 -33.00 -30.79
N PRO A 605 -18.30 -32.31 -29.64
CA PRO A 605 -17.28 -32.56 -28.61
C PRO A 605 -17.37 -33.95 -27.96
N GLN A 606 -18.48 -34.67 -28.13
CA GLN A 606 -18.66 -36.02 -27.58
C GLN A 606 -18.23 -37.14 -28.53
N LEU A 607 -17.97 -36.81 -29.81
CA LEU A 607 -17.70 -37.77 -30.87
C LEU A 607 -18.67 -38.97 -30.78
N LYS A 608 -19.96 -38.68 -30.91
CA LYS A 608 -21.03 -39.70 -30.95
C LYS A 608 -20.78 -40.67 -32.11
N PRO A 609 -21.23 -41.94 -32.02
CA PRO A 609 -20.91 -42.96 -33.03
C PRO A 609 -21.48 -42.66 -34.43
N ALA A 610 -22.61 -41.95 -34.52
CA ALA A 610 -23.18 -41.54 -35.79
C ALA A 610 -22.51 -40.25 -36.31
N PRO A 611 -22.05 -40.21 -37.58
CA PRO A 611 -21.53 -38.99 -38.17
C PRO A 611 -22.65 -37.94 -38.37
N PRO A 612 -22.31 -36.63 -38.34
CA PRO A 612 -23.26 -35.58 -38.66
C PRO A 612 -23.77 -35.73 -40.10
N LYS A 613 -25.06 -35.43 -40.32
CA LYS A 613 -25.70 -35.51 -41.65
C LYS A 613 -25.45 -34.27 -42.50
N GLU A 614 -25.22 -33.13 -41.85
CA GLU A 614 -25.01 -31.82 -42.46
C GLU A 614 -23.71 -31.21 -41.92
N LEU A 615 -23.19 -30.19 -42.62
CA LEU A 615 -22.02 -29.46 -42.17
C LEU A 615 -22.33 -28.75 -40.84
N PRO A 616 -21.56 -28.99 -39.77
CA PRO A 616 -21.85 -28.35 -38.50
C PRO A 616 -21.63 -26.83 -38.56
N ASN A 617 -22.55 -26.05 -37.98
CA ASN A 617 -22.47 -24.59 -37.96
C ASN A 617 -21.13 -24.05 -37.45
N GLY A 618 -20.54 -24.69 -36.44
CA GLY A 618 -19.23 -24.28 -35.90
C GLY A 618 -18.08 -24.46 -36.89
N LEU A 619 -18.18 -25.41 -37.82
CA LEU A 619 -17.22 -25.59 -38.90
C LEU A 619 -17.47 -24.56 -40.02
N VAL A 620 -18.73 -24.34 -40.38
CA VAL A 620 -19.13 -23.30 -41.35
C VAL A 620 -18.57 -21.93 -40.96
N GLN A 621 -18.76 -21.53 -39.69
CA GLN A 621 -18.24 -20.27 -39.16
C GLN A 621 -16.71 -20.16 -39.24
N LEU A 622 -15.97 -21.25 -39.03
CA LEU A 622 -14.50 -21.23 -39.10
C LEU A 622 -13.98 -21.13 -40.55
N ILE A 623 -14.71 -21.72 -41.50
CA ILE A 623 -14.42 -21.60 -42.94
C ILE A 623 -14.69 -20.16 -43.40
N GLU A 624 -15.84 -19.60 -43.04
CA GLU A 624 -16.22 -18.22 -43.40
C GLU A 624 -15.32 -17.15 -42.76
N ALA A 625 -14.70 -17.47 -41.62
CA ALA A 625 -13.73 -16.59 -40.97
C ALA A 625 -12.38 -16.49 -41.71
N GLN A 626 -12.10 -17.35 -42.69
CA GLN A 626 -10.88 -17.27 -43.48
C GLN A 626 -11.03 -16.26 -44.62
N THR A 627 -10.05 -15.38 -44.78
CA THR A 627 -9.95 -14.48 -45.93
C THR A 627 -9.22 -15.17 -47.08
N LEU A 628 -9.97 -15.70 -48.05
CA LEU A 628 -9.40 -16.43 -49.19
C LEU A 628 -9.16 -15.52 -50.40
N SER A 629 -10.00 -14.48 -50.58
CA SER A 629 -9.83 -13.44 -51.60
C SER A 629 -10.21 -12.07 -51.03
N LEU A 630 -9.61 -10.99 -51.54
CA LEU A 630 -9.97 -9.61 -51.19
C LEU A 630 -11.27 -9.15 -51.87
N ASP A 631 -11.70 -9.84 -52.93
CA ASP A 631 -12.98 -9.61 -53.60
C ASP A 631 -14.10 -10.37 -52.86
N PRO A 632 -15.13 -9.68 -52.32
CA PRO A 632 -16.18 -10.30 -51.52
C PRO A 632 -17.00 -11.34 -52.29
N ASP A 633 -17.29 -11.12 -53.58
CA ASP A 633 -18.09 -12.05 -54.38
C ASP A 633 -17.31 -13.33 -54.66
N ARG A 634 -16.03 -13.18 -55.00
CA ARG A 634 -15.10 -14.30 -55.21
C ARG A 634 -14.80 -15.06 -53.92
N ASN A 635 -14.64 -14.36 -52.80
CA ASN A 635 -14.43 -14.97 -51.48
C ASN A 635 -15.64 -15.82 -51.07
N ALA A 636 -16.87 -15.36 -51.35
CA ALA A 636 -18.09 -16.11 -51.10
C ALA A 636 -18.20 -17.39 -51.95
N VAL A 637 -17.78 -17.33 -53.22
CA VAL A 637 -17.70 -18.53 -54.10
C VAL A 637 -16.70 -19.54 -53.53
N LEU A 638 -15.49 -19.10 -53.18
CA LEU A 638 -14.45 -19.98 -52.60
C LEU A 638 -14.90 -20.61 -51.27
N HIS A 639 -15.61 -19.86 -50.42
CA HIS A 639 -16.22 -20.42 -49.20
C HIS A 639 -17.26 -21.50 -49.51
N ASN A 640 -18.12 -21.29 -50.51
CA ASN A 640 -19.13 -22.27 -50.90
C ASN A 640 -18.51 -23.53 -51.50
N ASP A 641 -17.48 -23.38 -52.34
CA ASP A 641 -16.73 -24.50 -52.91
C ASP A 641 -16.06 -25.33 -51.82
N ALA A 642 -15.41 -24.66 -50.86
CA ALA A 642 -14.81 -25.33 -49.70
C ALA A 642 -15.86 -26.09 -48.86
N LYS A 643 -17.01 -25.48 -48.57
CA LYS A 643 -18.10 -26.14 -47.82
C LYS A 643 -18.62 -27.36 -48.57
N GLN A 644 -18.86 -27.27 -49.88
CA GLN A 644 -19.34 -28.40 -50.69
C GLN A 644 -18.31 -29.53 -50.76
N ALA A 645 -17.02 -29.20 -50.92
CA ALA A 645 -15.95 -30.19 -50.93
C ALA A 645 -15.88 -30.95 -49.59
N VAL A 646 -15.89 -30.22 -48.47
CA VAL A 646 -15.85 -30.81 -47.12
C VAL A 646 -17.10 -31.66 -46.84
N ALA A 647 -18.28 -31.26 -47.34
CA ALA A 647 -19.52 -32.01 -47.16
C ALA A 647 -19.44 -33.45 -47.72
N LYS A 648 -18.76 -33.62 -48.85
CA LYS A 648 -18.65 -34.92 -49.56
C LYS A 648 -17.89 -35.99 -48.74
N LYS A 649 -16.88 -35.59 -47.97
CA LYS A 649 -16.02 -36.49 -47.16
C LYS A 649 -16.29 -36.36 -45.64
N LEU A 650 -17.31 -35.60 -45.23
CA LEU A 650 -17.63 -35.30 -43.83
C LEU A 650 -17.74 -36.56 -42.95
N GLY A 651 -18.44 -37.59 -43.44
CA GLY A 651 -18.59 -38.87 -42.72
C GLY A 651 -17.27 -39.62 -42.54
N ALA A 652 -16.39 -39.59 -43.55
CA ALA A 652 -15.07 -40.23 -43.50
C ALA A 652 -14.15 -39.50 -42.51
N PHE A 653 -14.06 -38.16 -42.59
CA PHE A 653 -13.30 -37.35 -41.63
C PHE A 653 -13.78 -37.54 -40.20
N TYR A 654 -15.10 -37.60 -39.99
CA TYR A 654 -15.65 -37.83 -38.67
C TYR A 654 -15.29 -39.20 -38.10
N GLN A 655 -15.28 -40.25 -38.92
CA GLN A 655 -14.85 -41.59 -38.47
C GLN A 655 -13.35 -41.66 -38.16
N GLN A 656 -12.52 -40.96 -38.93
CA GLN A 656 -11.06 -40.89 -38.72
C GLN A 656 -10.69 -40.22 -37.38
N MET A 657 -11.55 -39.36 -36.84
CA MET A 657 -11.34 -38.74 -35.52
C MET A 657 -11.66 -39.66 -34.32
N ARG A 658 -12.21 -40.87 -34.51
CA ARG A 658 -12.56 -41.78 -33.40
C ARG A 658 -11.42 -42.11 -32.42
N PRO A 659 -10.18 -42.38 -32.87
CA PRO A 659 -9.06 -42.67 -31.96
C PRO A 659 -8.77 -41.53 -30.98
N LEU A 660 -9.12 -40.28 -31.36
CA LEU A 660 -8.96 -39.12 -30.48
C LEU A 660 -9.88 -39.22 -29.26
N LYS A 661 -11.08 -39.80 -29.41
CA LYS A 661 -12.02 -39.99 -28.30
C LYS A 661 -11.41 -40.87 -27.22
N GLU A 662 -10.83 -42.01 -27.60
CA GLU A 662 -10.18 -42.92 -26.65
C GLU A 662 -9.03 -42.23 -25.93
N LYS A 663 -8.20 -41.47 -26.66
CA LYS A 663 -7.10 -40.71 -26.03
C LYS A 663 -7.58 -39.62 -25.07
N ILE A 664 -8.60 -38.84 -25.45
CA ILE A 664 -9.20 -37.83 -24.57
C ILE A 664 -9.80 -38.50 -23.33
N ASP A 665 -10.46 -39.64 -23.49
CA ASP A 665 -11.09 -40.38 -22.40
C ASP A 665 -10.04 -40.96 -21.45
N THR A 666 -8.91 -41.44 -21.97
CA THR A 666 -7.76 -41.84 -21.14
C THR A 666 -7.12 -40.67 -20.40
N LEU A 667 -7.05 -39.49 -21.04
CA LEU A 667 -6.41 -38.29 -20.46
C LEU A 667 -7.25 -37.68 -19.34
N LEU A 668 -8.59 -37.66 -19.50
CA LEU A 668 -9.51 -37.14 -18.48
C LEU A 668 -9.80 -38.17 -17.37
N GLY A 669 -9.47 -39.45 -17.59
CA GLY A 669 -9.71 -40.55 -16.67
C GLY A 669 -11.17 -41.02 -16.62
N VAL A 670 -11.41 -42.14 -15.92
CA VAL A 670 -12.77 -42.68 -15.69
C VAL A 670 -13.48 -41.85 -14.62
N PRO A 671 -14.77 -41.49 -14.80
CA PRO A 671 -15.53 -40.65 -13.86
C PRO A 671 -15.89 -41.36 -12.53
N SER A 672 -15.02 -42.21 -12.00
CA SER A 672 -15.42 -43.32 -11.12
C SER A 672 -15.96 -42.94 -9.74
N HIS A 673 -15.83 -41.70 -9.23
CA HIS A 673 -16.27 -41.36 -7.86
C HIS A 673 -16.74 -39.89 -7.72
N LEU A 674 -17.63 -39.43 -8.59
CA LEU A 674 -18.02 -38.03 -8.65
C LEU A 674 -19.28 -37.72 -7.84
N ALA A 675 -19.16 -36.87 -6.82
CA ALA A 675 -20.29 -36.12 -6.27
C ALA A 675 -20.56 -34.90 -7.17
N GLY A 676 -21.62 -34.93 -7.97
CA GLY A 676 -22.01 -33.81 -8.85
C GLY A 676 -23.06 -34.19 -9.89
N ASP A 677 -23.77 -33.20 -10.43
CA ASP A 677 -24.79 -33.39 -11.48
C ASP A 677 -24.14 -33.92 -12.79
N PRO A 678 -24.61 -35.05 -13.35
CA PRO A 678 -24.16 -35.56 -14.65
C PRO A 678 -24.17 -34.51 -15.77
N ALA A 679 -25.09 -33.55 -15.73
CA ALA A 679 -25.17 -32.47 -16.73
C ALA A 679 -23.97 -31.51 -16.66
N THR A 680 -23.55 -31.11 -15.46
CA THR A 680 -22.40 -30.22 -15.24
C THR A 680 -21.10 -30.89 -15.68
N HIS A 681 -20.92 -32.17 -15.34
CA HIS A 681 -19.77 -32.94 -15.79
C HIS A 681 -19.72 -33.04 -17.32
N LEU A 682 -20.88 -33.26 -17.95
CA LEU A 682 -20.98 -33.29 -19.40
C LEU A 682 -20.61 -31.94 -20.03
N GLN A 683 -21.04 -30.83 -19.43
CA GLN A 683 -20.72 -29.48 -19.87
C GLN A 683 -19.22 -29.17 -19.74
N TRP A 684 -18.61 -29.48 -18.59
CA TRP A 684 -17.17 -29.36 -18.39
C TRP A 684 -16.38 -30.15 -19.45
N ARG A 685 -16.76 -31.42 -19.68
CA ARG A 685 -16.10 -32.25 -20.71
C ARG A 685 -16.23 -31.65 -22.10
N LYS A 686 -17.38 -31.06 -22.46
CA LYS A 686 -17.55 -30.34 -23.73
C LYS A 686 -16.60 -29.15 -23.83
N LEU A 687 -16.40 -28.40 -22.75
CA LEU A 687 -15.49 -27.25 -22.72
C LEU A 687 -14.03 -27.68 -22.87
N MET A 688 -13.62 -28.75 -22.19
CA MET A 688 -12.28 -29.32 -22.32
C MET A 688 -11.97 -29.74 -23.76
N VAL A 689 -12.86 -30.51 -24.39
CA VAL A 689 -12.68 -30.93 -25.80
C VAL A 689 -12.65 -29.73 -26.74
N ARG A 690 -13.46 -28.70 -26.50
CA ARG A 690 -13.43 -27.46 -27.29
C ARG A 690 -12.12 -26.69 -27.14
N GLN A 691 -11.50 -26.70 -25.96
CA GLN A 691 -10.18 -26.08 -25.80
C GLN A 691 -9.10 -26.90 -26.53
N ILE A 692 -9.10 -28.22 -26.37
CA ILE A 692 -8.18 -29.10 -27.13
C ILE A 692 -8.37 -28.91 -28.65
N ALA A 693 -9.61 -28.72 -29.11
CA ALA A 693 -9.88 -28.42 -30.51
C ALA A 693 -9.27 -27.07 -30.96
N ARG A 694 -9.25 -26.05 -30.10
CA ARG A 694 -8.65 -24.75 -30.41
C ARG A 694 -7.14 -24.82 -30.60
N THR A 695 -6.44 -25.78 -30.00
CA THR A 695 -4.99 -25.94 -30.21
C THR A 695 -4.59 -26.49 -31.56
N ALA A 696 -5.52 -27.06 -32.32
CA ALA A 696 -5.24 -27.50 -33.68
C ALA A 696 -4.71 -26.33 -34.53
N THR A 697 -5.21 -25.11 -34.31
CA THR A 697 -4.85 -23.90 -35.08
C THR A 697 -4.08 -22.85 -34.26
N ALA A 698 -3.83 -23.09 -32.97
CA ALA A 698 -3.15 -22.12 -32.10
C ALA A 698 -1.62 -22.16 -32.25
N GLU A 699 -0.99 -20.99 -32.24
CA GLU A 699 0.47 -20.83 -32.32
C GLU A 699 1.21 -21.26 -31.04
N SER A 700 0.57 -21.14 -29.86
CA SER A 700 1.16 -21.49 -28.56
C SER A 700 0.26 -22.41 -27.73
N THR A 701 0.85 -23.43 -27.08
CA THR A 701 0.16 -24.44 -26.26
C THR A 701 0.16 -24.12 -24.76
N THR A 702 0.99 -23.16 -24.31
CA THR A 702 1.16 -22.82 -22.88
C THR A 702 -0.12 -22.30 -22.24
N GLU A 703 -0.87 -21.47 -22.97
CA GLU A 703 -2.16 -20.94 -22.49
C GLU A 703 -3.21 -22.03 -22.37
N LEU A 704 -3.18 -23.03 -23.26
CA LEU A 704 -4.05 -24.19 -23.15
C LEU A 704 -3.67 -25.06 -21.94
N LEU A 705 -2.38 -25.30 -21.74
CA LEU A 705 -1.87 -26.04 -20.58
C LEU A 705 -2.44 -25.46 -19.28
N LYS A 706 -2.34 -24.14 -19.10
CA LYS A 706 -2.91 -23.46 -17.92
C LYS A 706 -4.42 -23.65 -17.75
N ASN A 707 -5.18 -23.84 -18.82
CA ASN A 707 -6.64 -24.07 -18.75
C ASN A 707 -7.03 -25.52 -18.49
N VAL A 708 -6.12 -26.47 -18.74
CA VAL A 708 -6.42 -27.91 -18.72
C VAL A 708 -5.83 -28.60 -17.49
N LEU A 709 -4.66 -28.18 -17.02
CA LEU A 709 -3.88 -28.87 -15.99
C LEU A 709 -4.64 -29.12 -14.68
N LEU A 710 -5.36 -28.13 -14.17
CA LEU A 710 -6.13 -28.26 -12.93
C LEU A 710 -7.26 -29.29 -13.04
N SER A 711 -7.66 -29.64 -14.27
CA SER A 711 -8.74 -30.58 -14.54
C SER A 711 -8.25 -32.02 -14.77
N LEU A 712 -6.92 -32.25 -14.72
CA LEU A 712 -6.34 -33.59 -14.91
C LEU A 712 -6.40 -34.41 -13.62
N PRO A 713 -6.49 -35.75 -13.71
CA PRO A 713 -6.48 -36.60 -12.52
C PRO A 713 -5.19 -36.45 -11.72
N GLY A 714 -5.29 -36.22 -10.40
CA GLY A 714 -4.14 -36.07 -9.52
C GLY A 714 -3.42 -34.71 -9.64
N ALA A 715 -4.09 -33.69 -10.20
CA ALA A 715 -3.57 -32.33 -10.28
C ALA A 715 -3.22 -31.75 -8.90
N GLU A 716 -3.97 -32.09 -7.85
CA GLU A 716 -3.74 -31.65 -6.48
C GLU A 716 -2.38 -32.11 -5.94
N VAL A 717 -2.02 -33.38 -6.17
CA VAL A 717 -0.74 -33.92 -5.71
C VAL A 717 0.41 -33.47 -6.62
N SER A 718 0.20 -33.53 -7.93
CA SER A 718 1.25 -33.22 -8.91
C SER A 718 1.68 -31.75 -8.90
N LEU A 719 0.76 -30.83 -8.62
CA LEU A 719 1.03 -29.40 -8.46
C LEU A 719 1.28 -29.00 -6.99
N GLY A 720 1.14 -29.91 -6.03
CA GLY A 720 1.30 -29.61 -4.60
C GLY A 720 0.30 -28.58 -4.08
N LEU A 721 -0.98 -28.70 -4.48
CA LEU A 721 -2.05 -27.81 -4.06
C LEU A 721 -2.50 -28.15 -2.64
N ALA A 722 -2.81 -27.13 -1.84
CA ALA A 722 -3.25 -27.29 -0.45
C ALA A 722 -4.74 -27.70 -0.32
N VAL A 723 -5.32 -28.37 -1.33
CA VAL A 723 -6.74 -28.74 -1.35
C VAL A 723 -6.90 -30.23 -1.61
N SER A 724 -8.01 -30.81 -1.12
CA SER A 724 -8.39 -32.18 -1.44
C SER A 724 -8.80 -32.31 -2.92
N ARG A 725 -8.82 -33.55 -3.41
CA ARG A 725 -9.27 -33.87 -4.76
C ARG A 725 -10.73 -33.48 -4.97
N GLU A 726 -11.57 -33.71 -3.96
CA GLU A 726 -13.00 -33.42 -3.98
C GLU A 726 -13.26 -31.91 -4.06
N ALA A 727 -12.52 -31.11 -3.27
CA ALA A 727 -12.64 -29.65 -3.31
C ALA A 727 -12.14 -29.07 -4.64
N LEU A 728 -10.98 -29.53 -5.13
CA LEU A 728 -10.45 -29.10 -6.44
C LEU A 728 -11.46 -29.38 -7.55
N GLN A 729 -12.07 -30.57 -7.52
CA GLN A 729 -13.10 -30.96 -8.47
C GLN A 729 -14.34 -30.07 -8.41
N ALA A 730 -14.85 -29.73 -7.23
CA ALA A 730 -15.98 -28.81 -7.08
C ALA A 730 -15.67 -27.46 -7.76
N PHE A 731 -14.47 -26.90 -7.56
CA PHE A 731 -14.06 -25.65 -8.21
C PHE A 731 -13.81 -25.78 -9.71
N VAL A 732 -13.36 -26.93 -10.20
CA VAL A 732 -13.22 -27.19 -11.65
C VAL A 732 -14.58 -27.28 -12.34
N LEU A 733 -15.57 -27.89 -11.69
CA LEU A 733 -16.95 -28.00 -12.20
C LEU A 733 -17.72 -26.68 -12.06
N HIS A 734 -17.42 -25.88 -11.02
CA HIS A 734 -18.03 -24.59 -10.76
C HIS A 734 -16.99 -23.47 -10.58
N PRO A 735 -16.28 -23.04 -11.65
CA PRO A 735 -15.20 -22.05 -11.52
C PRO A 735 -15.62 -20.70 -10.91
N HIS A 736 -16.87 -20.30 -11.15
CA HIS A 736 -17.47 -19.10 -10.57
C HIS A 736 -17.55 -19.11 -9.03
N TRP A 737 -17.51 -20.29 -8.39
CA TRP A 737 -17.43 -20.38 -6.93
C TRP A 737 -16.09 -19.90 -6.38
N LEU A 738 -15.03 -19.84 -7.20
CA LEU A 738 -13.71 -19.42 -6.74
C LEU A 738 -13.59 -17.89 -6.72
N SER A 739 -13.91 -17.23 -7.82
CA SER A 739 -13.80 -15.77 -8.00
C SER A 739 -14.89 -15.28 -8.96
N PRO A 740 -15.42 -14.05 -8.78
CA PRO A 740 -16.36 -13.43 -9.70
C PRO A 740 -15.79 -13.22 -11.12
N ASP A 741 -14.47 -13.28 -11.28
CA ASP A 741 -13.80 -13.17 -12.59
C ASP A 741 -14.04 -14.40 -13.48
N HIS A 742 -14.53 -15.51 -12.93
CA HIS A 742 -14.81 -16.75 -13.66
C HIS A 742 -16.31 -16.90 -13.96
N ALA A 743 -16.64 -17.17 -15.22
CA ALA A 743 -18.01 -17.49 -15.61
C ALA A 743 -18.35 -18.96 -15.28
N ALA A 744 -19.63 -19.25 -15.00
CA ALA A 744 -20.08 -20.62 -14.70
C ALA A 744 -19.80 -21.62 -15.83
N ALA A 745 -19.86 -21.18 -17.09
CA ALA A 745 -19.58 -22.00 -18.28
C ALA A 745 -18.13 -21.81 -18.81
N SER A 746 -17.16 -21.59 -17.94
CA SER A 746 -15.75 -21.45 -18.30
C SER A 746 -14.89 -22.60 -17.75
N LEU A 747 -13.61 -22.67 -18.15
CA LEU A 747 -12.65 -23.56 -17.51
C LEU A 747 -11.87 -22.80 -16.44
N LEU A 748 -11.51 -23.48 -15.36
CA LEU A 748 -10.65 -22.91 -14.33
C LEU A 748 -9.21 -22.85 -14.83
N LYS A 749 -8.69 -21.63 -14.98
CA LYS A 749 -7.31 -21.38 -15.40
C LYS A 749 -6.37 -21.39 -14.20
N LEU A 750 -5.19 -21.99 -14.37
CA LEU A 750 -4.06 -21.92 -13.44
C LEU A 750 -3.44 -20.51 -13.49
N THR A 751 -3.71 -19.73 -12.45
CA THR A 751 -3.21 -18.35 -12.27
C THR A 751 -2.76 -18.14 -10.83
N LEU A 752 -2.03 -17.04 -10.57
CA LEU A 752 -1.66 -16.66 -9.21
C LEU A 752 -2.88 -16.51 -8.30
N ASN A 753 -3.97 -15.90 -8.81
CA ASN A 753 -5.23 -15.79 -8.08
C ASN A 753 -5.84 -17.15 -7.74
N THR A 754 -5.82 -18.08 -8.68
CA THR A 754 -6.34 -19.43 -8.47
C THR A 754 -5.57 -20.16 -7.37
N LEU A 755 -4.23 -20.12 -7.43
CA LEU A 755 -3.38 -20.74 -6.40
C LEU A 755 -3.57 -20.08 -5.02
N TYR A 756 -3.61 -18.74 -5.00
CA TYR A 756 -3.89 -17.99 -3.78
C TYR A 756 -5.21 -18.42 -3.14
N LEU A 757 -6.31 -18.42 -3.91
CA LEU A 757 -7.63 -18.75 -3.38
C LEU A 757 -7.72 -20.21 -2.93
N LEU A 758 -7.13 -21.18 -3.65
CA LEU A 758 -7.08 -22.56 -3.20
C LEU A 758 -6.32 -22.71 -1.86
N GLN A 759 -5.25 -21.94 -1.65
CA GLN A 759 -4.58 -21.91 -0.36
C GLN A 759 -5.40 -21.21 0.72
N ARG A 760 -6.15 -20.15 0.38
CA ARG A 760 -7.08 -19.50 1.32
C ARG A 760 -8.24 -20.40 1.70
N PHE A 761 -8.70 -21.28 0.81
CA PHE A 761 -9.65 -22.35 1.16
C PHE A 761 -9.07 -23.23 2.28
N ALA A 762 -7.85 -23.75 2.08
CA ALA A 762 -7.18 -24.59 3.07
C ALA A 762 -6.96 -23.85 4.40
N HIS A 763 -6.53 -22.60 4.33
CA HIS A 763 -6.36 -21.74 5.49
C HIS A 763 -7.67 -21.52 6.24
N CYS A 764 -8.78 -21.31 5.53
CA CYS A 764 -10.11 -21.18 6.12
C CYS A 764 -10.48 -22.43 6.94
N LEU A 765 -10.30 -23.62 6.38
CA LEU A 765 -10.57 -24.88 7.09
C LEU A 765 -9.71 -25.04 8.34
N ASN A 766 -8.41 -24.75 8.24
CA ASN A 766 -7.46 -24.97 9.33
C ASN A 766 -7.58 -23.92 10.45
N THR A 767 -7.70 -22.64 10.10
CA THR A 767 -7.73 -21.52 11.06
C THR A 767 -9.06 -21.41 11.77
N TYR A 768 -10.16 -21.67 11.07
CA TYR A 768 -11.53 -21.58 11.62
C TYR A 768 -12.12 -22.94 12.01
N GLY A 769 -11.39 -24.04 11.80
CA GLY A 769 -11.84 -25.39 12.16
C GLY A 769 -13.09 -25.84 11.37
N LEU A 770 -13.30 -25.31 10.17
CA LEU A 770 -14.47 -25.62 9.36
C LEU A 770 -14.32 -26.97 8.66
N ALA A 771 -15.42 -27.70 8.54
CA ALA A 771 -15.48 -28.91 7.71
C ALA A 771 -15.59 -28.53 6.22
N GLN A 772 -14.84 -29.22 5.37
CA GLN A 772 -14.82 -29.01 3.93
C GLN A 772 -16.23 -29.06 3.33
N ASP A 773 -17.01 -30.09 3.68
CA ASP A 773 -18.35 -30.31 3.15
C ASP A 773 -19.31 -29.18 3.53
N SER A 774 -19.14 -28.58 4.71
CA SER A 774 -19.96 -27.45 5.15
C SER A 774 -19.70 -26.19 4.32
N VAL A 775 -18.44 -25.91 3.97
CA VAL A 775 -18.09 -24.75 3.13
C VAL A 775 -18.56 -24.96 1.69
N LEU A 776 -18.39 -26.15 1.13
CA LEU A 776 -18.88 -26.46 -0.21
C LEU A 776 -20.41 -26.45 -0.28
N ALA A 777 -21.10 -26.98 0.73
CA ALA A 777 -22.57 -26.91 0.83
C ALA A 777 -23.07 -25.47 0.95
N TYR A 778 -22.37 -24.61 1.69
CA TYR A 778 -22.67 -23.18 1.75
C TYR A 778 -22.55 -22.52 0.37
N LEU A 779 -21.43 -22.73 -0.34
CA LEU A 779 -21.23 -22.17 -1.69
C LEU A 779 -22.27 -22.67 -2.68
N GLN A 780 -22.65 -23.95 -2.60
CA GLN A 780 -23.71 -24.52 -3.41
C GLN A 780 -25.06 -23.82 -3.14
N CYS A 781 -25.41 -23.62 -1.86
CA CYS A 781 -26.64 -22.94 -1.47
C CYS A 781 -26.66 -21.48 -1.97
N ALA A 782 -25.59 -20.73 -1.72
CA ALA A 782 -25.45 -19.33 -2.11
C ALA A 782 -25.50 -19.09 -3.64
N ASN A 783 -25.14 -20.09 -4.45
CA ASN A 783 -25.22 -20.02 -5.92
C ASN A 783 -26.50 -20.65 -6.51
N SER A 784 -27.28 -21.39 -5.72
CA SER A 784 -28.53 -22.01 -6.17
C SER A 784 -29.74 -21.06 -6.18
N SER A 785 -29.68 -19.96 -5.44
CA SER A 785 -30.76 -18.97 -5.30
C SER A 785 -30.87 -17.95 -6.44
N SER A 786 -30.05 -18.07 -7.50
CA SER A 786 -30.02 -17.17 -8.65
C SER A 786 -30.55 -17.79 -9.94
N ASP A 787 -31.72 -18.44 -9.89
CA ASP A 787 -32.51 -18.70 -11.11
C ASP A 787 -33.36 -17.47 -11.47
N GLU A 788 -33.24 -17.05 -12.73
CA GLU A 788 -33.85 -15.85 -13.31
C GLU A 788 -35.36 -15.78 -13.04
N GLY A 789 -35.78 -14.81 -12.22
CA GLY A 789 -37.19 -14.41 -12.10
C GLY A 789 -37.76 -14.31 -10.68
N SER A 790 -37.03 -14.71 -9.63
CA SER A 790 -37.49 -14.52 -8.26
C SER A 790 -36.87 -13.25 -7.64
N THR A 791 -37.72 -12.24 -7.38
CA THR A 791 -37.38 -11.05 -6.57
C THR A 791 -37.32 -11.39 -5.08
N VAL A 792 -36.82 -12.57 -4.74
CA VAL A 792 -36.60 -12.98 -3.36
C VAL A 792 -35.12 -12.74 -3.09
N THR A 793 -34.84 -11.58 -2.50
CA THR A 793 -33.61 -11.41 -1.74
C THR A 793 -33.59 -12.50 -0.69
N ASP A 794 -32.58 -13.37 -0.74
CA ASP A 794 -32.39 -14.45 0.23
C ASP A 794 -32.44 -13.82 1.64
N ASP A 795 -33.49 -14.13 2.40
CA ASP A 795 -34.02 -13.38 3.55
C ASP A 795 -33.11 -13.53 4.79
N GLY A 796 -31.85 -13.10 4.66
CA GLY A 796 -30.80 -13.26 5.66
C GLY A 796 -30.32 -14.70 5.90
N ALA A 797 -30.91 -15.71 5.26
CA ALA A 797 -30.64 -17.13 5.53
C ALA A 797 -29.18 -17.52 5.28
N CYS A 798 -28.59 -17.12 4.14
CA CYS A 798 -27.16 -17.36 3.86
C CYS A 798 -26.25 -16.64 4.87
N THR A 799 -26.58 -15.40 5.25
CA THR A 799 -25.81 -14.65 6.25
C THR A 799 -25.87 -15.32 7.62
N ALA A 800 -27.03 -15.82 8.03
CA ALA A 800 -27.21 -16.57 9.27
C ALA A 800 -26.45 -17.90 9.26
N GLN A 801 -26.44 -18.61 8.12
CA GLN A 801 -25.64 -19.83 7.97
C GLN A 801 -24.14 -19.52 8.08
N LEU A 802 -23.67 -18.44 7.45
CA LEU A 802 -22.27 -18.03 7.52
C LEU A 802 -21.87 -17.58 8.93
N ALA A 803 -22.75 -16.84 9.62
CA ALA A 803 -22.58 -16.43 11.02
C ALA A 803 -22.41 -17.65 11.94
N ALA A 804 -23.24 -18.68 11.76
CA ALA A 804 -23.13 -19.93 12.51
C ALA A 804 -21.83 -20.68 12.20
N LEU A 805 -21.39 -20.70 10.93
CA LEU A 805 -20.14 -21.35 10.53
C LEU A 805 -18.91 -20.64 11.13
N LEU A 806 -18.86 -19.31 11.06
CA LEU A 806 -17.71 -18.52 11.51
C LEU A 806 -17.73 -18.19 13.00
N GLN A 807 -18.81 -18.54 13.70
CA GLN A 807 -19.09 -18.11 15.09
C GLN A 807 -18.94 -16.60 15.25
N TRP A 808 -19.50 -15.86 14.29
CA TRP A 808 -19.40 -14.41 14.20
C TRP A 808 -20.81 -13.80 14.08
N ASP A 809 -20.93 -12.52 14.45
CA ASP A 809 -22.20 -11.84 14.53
C ASP A 809 -22.81 -11.61 13.13
N ALA A 810 -24.09 -11.95 12.98
CA ALA A 810 -24.78 -11.88 11.69
C ALA A 810 -24.98 -10.43 11.21
N ASP A 811 -25.16 -9.48 12.13
CA ASP A 811 -25.32 -8.06 11.77
C ASP A 811 -23.99 -7.48 11.29
N GLU A 812 -22.87 -7.85 11.92
CA GLU A 812 -21.53 -7.47 11.46
C GLU A 812 -21.21 -8.02 10.07
N ILE A 813 -21.53 -9.29 9.81
CA ILE A 813 -21.37 -9.89 8.48
C ILE A 813 -22.26 -9.17 7.47
N GLY A 814 -23.53 -8.93 7.79
CA GLY A 814 -24.48 -8.25 6.91
C GLY A 814 -23.98 -6.88 6.47
N LEU A 815 -23.37 -6.10 7.38
CA LEU A 815 -22.78 -4.80 7.04
C LEU A 815 -21.62 -4.89 6.04
N LEU A 816 -20.78 -5.93 6.15
CA LEU A 816 -19.67 -6.13 5.23
C LEU A 816 -20.16 -6.63 3.88
N VAL A 817 -21.15 -7.52 3.88
CA VAL A 817 -21.73 -8.09 2.66
C VAL A 817 -22.30 -7.02 1.72
N GLU A 818 -22.81 -5.90 2.25
CA GLU A 818 -23.26 -4.76 1.44
C GLU A 818 -22.16 -4.12 0.56
N TYR A 819 -20.87 -4.35 0.86
CA TYR A 819 -19.74 -3.89 0.04
C TYR A 819 -19.42 -4.83 -1.12
N LEU A 820 -19.94 -6.05 -1.10
CA LEU A 820 -19.72 -7.01 -2.16
C LEU A 820 -20.65 -6.68 -3.35
N PRO A 821 -20.19 -6.83 -4.61
CA PRO A 821 -20.99 -6.52 -5.78
C PRO A 821 -22.33 -7.27 -5.84
N ALA A 822 -22.34 -8.52 -5.39
CA ALA A 822 -23.53 -9.38 -5.37
C ALA A 822 -24.40 -9.20 -4.12
N LYS A 823 -23.97 -8.37 -3.15
CA LYS A 823 -24.58 -8.24 -1.80
C LYS A 823 -24.79 -9.59 -1.11
N GLN A 824 -23.96 -10.56 -1.44
CA GLN A 824 -23.95 -11.91 -0.91
C GLN A 824 -22.57 -12.51 -1.14
N VAL A 825 -22.14 -13.40 -0.26
CA VAL A 825 -20.89 -14.14 -0.39
C VAL A 825 -21.15 -15.35 -1.27
N LYS A 826 -20.91 -15.20 -2.57
CA LYS A 826 -21.12 -16.26 -3.57
C LYS A 826 -19.83 -16.99 -3.93
N THR A 827 -18.69 -16.37 -3.68
CA THR A 827 -17.39 -16.88 -4.10
C THR A 827 -16.43 -17.04 -2.91
N LEU A 828 -15.40 -17.85 -3.11
CA LEU A 828 -14.31 -17.99 -2.15
C LEU A 828 -13.52 -16.69 -2.00
N ALA A 829 -13.41 -15.87 -3.05
CA ALA A 829 -12.82 -14.54 -2.97
C ALA A 829 -13.63 -13.60 -2.03
N ASP A 830 -14.96 -13.66 -2.10
CA ASP A 830 -15.83 -12.92 -1.18
C ASP A 830 -15.67 -13.40 0.27
N LEU A 831 -15.59 -14.73 0.45
CA LEU A 831 -15.37 -15.34 1.76
C LEU A 831 -13.99 -14.95 2.32
N ASP A 832 -12.93 -15.02 1.52
CA ASP A 832 -11.59 -14.59 1.91
C ASP A 832 -11.58 -13.13 2.38
N TRP A 833 -12.25 -12.24 1.66
CA TRP A 833 -12.36 -10.85 2.07
C TRP A 833 -13.04 -10.70 3.44
N LEU A 834 -14.14 -11.42 3.69
CA LEU A 834 -14.79 -11.44 5.01
C LEU A 834 -13.86 -11.98 6.10
N LEU A 835 -13.09 -13.04 5.83
CA LEU A 835 -12.15 -13.58 6.81
C LEU A 835 -11.03 -12.59 7.12
N ARG A 836 -10.52 -11.85 6.12
CA ARG A 836 -9.55 -10.77 6.36
C ARG A 836 -10.14 -9.63 7.18
N CYS A 837 -11.42 -9.28 6.97
CA CYS A 837 -12.16 -8.34 7.81
C CYS A 837 -12.29 -8.86 9.25
N HIS A 838 -12.64 -10.13 9.42
CA HIS A 838 -12.76 -10.75 10.75
C HIS A 838 -11.42 -10.79 11.49
N GLU A 839 -10.33 -11.13 10.80
CA GLU A 839 -8.98 -11.07 11.35
C GLU A 839 -8.60 -9.64 11.77
N ALA A 840 -8.93 -8.63 10.96
CA ALA A 840 -8.69 -7.22 11.30
C ALA A 840 -9.53 -6.74 12.51
N VAL A 841 -10.79 -7.16 12.60
CA VAL A 841 -11.67 -6.94 13.76
C VAL A 841 -11.04 -7.54 15.02
N ARG A 842 -10.59 -8.80 14.96
CA ARG A 842 -9.95 -9.47 16.11
C ARG A 842 -8.63 -8.83 16.53
N LEU A 843 -7.81 -8.37 15.58
CA LEU A 843 -6.53 -7.72 15.87
C LEU A 843 -6.69 -6.32 16.47
N THR A 844 -7.70 -5.57 16.01
CA THR A 844 -7.91 -4.19 16.46
C THR A 844 -8.80 -4.09 17.69
N GLY A 845 -9.76 -5.03 17.83
CA GLY A 845 -10.87 -4.98 18.79
C GLY A 845 -12.05 -4.14 18.30
N LEU A 846 -12.00 -3.61 17.07
CA LEU A 846 -13.07 -2.80 16.50
C LEU A 846 -14.24 -3.67 16.02
N SER A 847 -15.46 -3.14 16.07
CA SER A 847 -16.59 -3.70 15.32
C SER A 847 -16.39 -3.54 13.81
N ALA A 848 -17.05 -4.37 13.00
CA ALA A 848 -16.98 -4.29 11.54
C ALA A 848 -17.35 -2.87 11.02
N ARG A 849 -18.36 -2.25 11.63
CA ARG A 849 -18.77 -0.87 11.31
C ARG A 849 -17.66 0.15 11.61
N ALA A 850 -17.02 0.04 12.77
CA ALA A 850 -15.95 0.96 13.15
C ALA A 850 -14.69 0.74 12.31
N LEU A 851 -14.40 -0.51 11.92
CA LEU A 851 -13.31 -0.85 10.99
C LEU A 851 -13.52 -0.21 9.61
N LEU A 852 -14.72 -0.36 9.02
CA LEU A 852 -15.06 0.29 7.75
C LEU A 852 -14.95 1.81 7.83
N LYS A 853 -15.43 2.42 8.93
CA LYS A 853 -15.26 3.86 9.17
C LYS A 853 -13.78 4.24 9.28
N ALA A 854 -12.94 3.43 9.93
CA ALA A 854 -11.51 3.69 10.03
C ALA A 854 -10.82 3.73 8.66
N THR A 855 -11.24 2.88 7.72
CA THR A 855 -10.74 2.89 6.32
C THR A 855 -11.30 4.04 5.47
N ASP A 856 -12.34 4.71 5.95
CA ASP A 856 -12.96 5.86 5.29
C ASP A 856 -12.27 7.19 5.66
N LEU A 857 -11.47 7.22 6.73
CA LEU A 857 -10.85 8.44 7.24
C LEU A 857 -9.86 9.05 6.24
N HIS A 858 -9.89 10.37 6.07
CA HIS A 858 -8.93 11.13 5.27
C HIS A 858 -8.84 12.60 5.74
N ALA A 859 -7.90 13.36 5.16
CA ALA A 859 -7.57 14.71 5.64
C ALA A 859 -8.72 15.73 5.48
N THR A 860 -9.62 15.55 4.52
CA THR A 860 -10.76 16.47 4.28
C THR A 860 -12.07 16.06 4.99
N LEU A 861 -12.08 14.98 5.77
CA LEU A 861 -13.27 14.53 6.51
C LEU A 861 -13.49 15.35 7.79
N MET A 862 -14.72 15.31 8.31
CA MET A 862 -15.09 16.01 9.53
C MET A 862 -14.43 15.38 10.76
N ASN A 863 -14.14 16.21 11.78
CA ASN A 863 -13.52 15.75 13.04
C ASN A 863 -14.39 14.73 13.80
N GLU A 864 -15.71 14.73 13.61
CA GLU A 864 -16.64 13.80 14.27
C GLU A 864 -16.35 12.33 13.92
N ASP A 865 -16.05 12.02 12.65
CA ASP A 865 -15.74 10.64 12.25
C ASP A 865 -14.43 10.15 12.89
N TRP A 866 -13.43 11.03 12.97
CA TRP A 866 -12.19 10.76 13.71
C TRP A 866 -12.47 10.50 15.20
N GLN A 867 -13.36 11.27 15.82
CA GLN A 867 -13.74 11.09 17.23
C GLN A 867 -14.46 9.75 17.46
N HIS A 868 -15.36 9.38 16.54
CA HIS A 868 -16.06 8.10 16.60
C HIS A 868 -15.08 6.91 16.54
N VAL A 869 -14.17 6.91 15.56
CA VAL A 869 -13.17 5.85 15.43
C VAL A 869 -12.21 5.83 16.62
N GLY A 870 -11.73 7.00 17.07
CA GLY A 870 -10.82 7.12 18.21
C GLY A 870 -11.44 6.62 19.51
N SER A 871 -12.72 6.93 19.75
CA SER A 871 -13.46 6.47 20.92
C SER A 871 -13.70 4.97 20.88
N ALA A 872 -14.04 4.41 19.71
CA ALA A 872 -14.23 2.97 19.53
C ALA A 872 -12.93 2.19 19.80
N LEU A 873 -11.79 2.70 19.31
CA LEU A 873 -10.48 2.10 19.56
C LEU A 873 -10.06 2.12 21.04
N PHE A 874 -10.39 3.19 21.76
CA PHE A 874 -10.12 3.27 23.20
C PHE A 874 -11.05 2.37 24.01
N ALA A 875 -12.32 2.25 23.63
CA ALA A 875 -13.25 1.32 24.25
C ALA A 875 -12.85 -0.15 24.02
N ALA A 876 -12.18 -0.43 22.88
CA ALA A 876 -11.64 -1.73 22.53
C ALA A 876 -10.24 -2.02 23.09
N ALA A 877 -9.62 -1.06 23.79
CA ALA A 877 -8.33 -1.28 24.43
C ALA A 877 -8.52 -2.21 25.66
N PRO A 878 -7.64 -3.20 25.85
CA PRO A 878 -7.75 -4.19 26.93
C PRO A 878 -7.59 -3.60 28.33
#